data_AF-A0A4P8EJB8-F1
#
_entry.id   AF-A0A4P8EJB8-F1
#
_cell.length_a   1.000
_cell.length_b   1.000
_cell.length_c   1.000
_cell.angle_alpha   90.00
_cell.angle_beta   90.00
_cell.angle_gamma   90.00
#
_symmetry.space_group_name_H-M   'P 1'
#
loop_
_entity.id
_entity.type
_entity.pdbx_description
1 polymer ?
#
loop_
_entity_poly.entity_id
_entity_poly.type
_entity_poly.pdbx_seq_one_letter_code
_entity_poly.pdbx_strand_id
1 'polypeptide(L)'
;MPIFALYNFDETGTVAADSALGNGAQNGAYLDGATSIGGKAVLDGVDDKVKILPNEEFQMSSGTLEIQFSQDAHVGDTPNTVLSRDTLSETDGGYRIEVMPDGSVMVSHESGCDTATFQTEAGFVNSCDEINVVYSWDAAVGGTLQISNLTTDASFEADVPAGLTMDQGPINQPWIVGAGQSQSDAGMLNNLDTPFQGSVGMFSLSDTVDNAPDGPTANPDAVTTTEDTVIDVIPVLANDTETNDQALTISGTPTAENGTVGVNADGTLSYTPNRDFVGEDTITYAVRNPDGVEASSTVAVTVTPVNDAPVAVDDRDVTDLDTAVAVDLIGNDTDVDNPNADLSLTGTPTSADGTVVVNGDGRSVTFTPNDGFIGSATINYTVIDPDGLTDEGVATISVVDPTRDGIVRGTDGADLIDETYVDPIDAERVDAGDALFATDGPDDDRIRAGDGDDTVFSGLGDDTVWSGAGRDLVYGGTGDDELRGEDGGDFLYGGDGQDTVYGQEGDDFINTSGSTPLPNIDYPGYYPADTDPEDDRDLVYGGVGNDTIITGDDADTIFGDTGNDSIDAGIDADLVYGGAGDDTIIGSEGADTIFGGAGDDLIYGGLGEGVGEALDLPDDVDLRPENNPDVIFGGAGNDTIYGRDDDDSLSGGDGDDVLYGGVDNDFLSGDEGNDLLEGDEGDDTLVGGEDSDTLIGGDGADVLFGGADRDLFIVDTPAGGVTADGPREFIDGGEEGDDYDTLDLRGSGPFRIDYSADNPEDGTVNFFDEDGNPAGYLDFSNIENVIPCFTPGTLIATPKGEVPVESLTAGDRVITRDNGIQQICWTGVKKMDWGTLTANPHLRPIMIRRGSLGHGLPERDMMVSPNHRVLVSNDRTSLYFDEHEVLVAAKHLVGGKGIFEVESIGTSYIHFMFEQHEVVLSDGAWTESFQPGDYTLKGMGNAQRNEILELFPELKTKEGLEDYTAARRTLKKHEAKLLVR
;
A
#
# COMPACT_ATOMS: atom_id res chain seq x y z
N MET A 1 31.64 38.73 -55.33
CA MET A 1 32.44 38.54 -56.56
C MET A 1 31.65 37.64 -57.50
N PRO A 2 31.52 37.92 -58.81
CA PRO A 2 30.95 36.94 -59.73
C PRO A 2 32.00 35.87 -59.97
N ILE A 3 32.08 34.90 -59.06
CA ILE A 3 32.70 33.61 -59.36
C ILE A 3 31.80 32.95 -60.40
N PHE A 4 32.36 32.61 -61.56
CA PHE A 4 31.59 32.02 -62.65
C PHE A 4 31.87 30.53 -62.84
N ALA A 5 32.92 30.01 -62.20
CA ALA A 5 33.15 28.58 -62.04
C ALA A 5 33.65 28.29 -60.62
N LEU A 6 32.98 27.38 -59.91
CA LEU A 6 33.30 27.01 -58.53
C LEU A 6 33.16 25.51 -58.33
N TYR A 7 34.26 24.86 -57.96
CA TYR A 7 34.31 23.43 -57.67
C TYR A 7 34.66 23.24 -56.20
N ASN A 8 33.64 22.99 -55.38
CA ASN A 8 33.78 22.66 -53.95
C ASN A 8 33.88 21.16 -53.70
N PHE A 9 33.86 20.34 -54.77
CA PHE A 9 34.00 18.89 -54.71
C PHE A 9 33.04 18.16 -53.75
N ASP A 10 31.88 18.74 -53.43
CA ASP A 10 30.88 18.18 -52.49
C ASP A 10 30.07 17.00 -53.06
N GLU A 11 30.06 16.81 -54.38
CA GLU A 11 29.25 15.77 -55.01
C GLU A 11 29.91 14.38 -54.94
N THR A 12 29.24 13.45 -54.25
CA THR A 12 29.64 12.04 -54.19
C THR A 12 29.24 11.32 -55.48
N GLY A 13 30.17 11.14 -56.42
CA GLY A 13 29.93 10.49 -57.70
C GLY A 13 31.14 10.56 -58.65
N THR A 14 30.93 10.34 -59.94
CA THR A 14 31.99 10.49 -60.97
C THR A 14 32.04 11.89 -61.60
N VAL A 15 31.21 12.82 -61.14
CA VAL A 15 31.06 14.18 -61.67
C VAL A 15 31.56 15.17 -60.63
N ALA A 16 32.42 16.11 -61.04
CA ALA A 16 32.81 17.25 -60.23
C ALA A 16 31.97 18.46 -60.65
N ALA A 17 30.93 18.79 -59.89
CA ALA A 17 29.98 19.83 -60.27
C ALA A 17 30.56 21.24 -60.13
N ASP A 18 30.18 22.07 -61.10
CA ASP A 18 30.34 23.51 -61.03
C ASP A 18 29.14 24.11 -60.29
N SER A 19 29.43 24.68 -59.12
CA SER A 19 28.46 25.28 -58.19
C SER A 19 28.11 26.73 -58.57
N ALA A 20 28.86 27.35 -59.48
CA ALA A 20 28.61 28.72 -59.93
C ALA A 20 27.67 28.75 -61.15
N LEU A 21 26.36 28.59 -60.92
CA LEU A 21 25.35 28.41 -61.98
C LEU A 21 25.10 29.64 -62.89
N GLY A 22 25.78 30.77 -62.66
CA GLY A 22 25.52 32.05 -63.34
C GLY A 22 25.69 32.00 -64.86
N ASN A 23 26.60 31.15 -65.35
CA ASN A 23 26.92 30.99 -66.78
C ASN A 23 26.64 29.56 -67.30
N GLY A 24 25.82 28.80 -66.57
CA GLY A 24 25.56 27.39 -66.84
C GLY A 24 26.62 26.45 -66.25
N ALA A 25 26.26 25.20 -66.02
CA ALA A 25 27.11 24.25 -65.32
C ALA A 25 28.28 23.75 -66.19
N GLN A 26 29.52 23.99 -65.77
CA GLN A 26 30.76 23.64 -66.48
C GLN A 26 31.41 22.35 -65.93
N ASN A 27 30.57 21.41 -65.47
CA ASN A 27 30.97 20.23 -64.70
C ASN A 27 32.19 19.47 -65.25
N GLY A 28 33.07 19.08 -64.33
CA GLY A 28 34.17 18.16 -64.55
C GLY A 28 33.82 16.70 -64.22
N ALA A 29 34.83 15.83 -64.25
CA ALA A 29 34.72 14.42 -63.94
C ALA A 29 35.90 13.92 -63.09
N TYR A 30 35.60 13.08 -62.12
CA TYR A 30 36.60 12.30 -61.38
C TYR A 30 37.03 11.10 -62.23
N LEU A 31 38.34 10.89 -62.38
CA LEU A 31 38.91 9.85 -63.23
C LEU A 31 39.95 9.02 -62.48
N ASP A 32 40.08 7.76 -62.91
CA ASP A 32 41.14 6.80 -62.58
C ASP A 32 41.32 6.41 -61.10
N GLY A 33 40.39 6.80 -60.23
CA GLY A 33 40.35 6.42 -58.81
C GLY A 33 40.00 7.60 -57.89
N ALA A 34 40.21 8.82 -58.39
CA ALA A 34 39.85 10.06 -57.72
C ALA A 34 38.37 10.05 -57.27
N THR A 35 38.13 10.59 -56.08
CA THR A 35 36.77 10.61 -55.50
C THR A 35 36.57 11.81 -54.59
N SER A 36 35.32 12.15 -54.33
CA SER A 36 34.94 13.16 -53.32
C SER A 36 34.80 12.48 -51.96
N ILE A 37 35.56 12.95 -50.97
CA ILE A 37 35.39 12.57 -49.56
C ILE A 37 35.40 13.85 -48.73
N GLY A 38 34.30 14.09 -48.00
CA GLY A 38 34.20 15.22 -47.06
C GLY A 38 34.25 16.60 -47.70
N GLY A 39 33.75 16.76 -48.94
CA GLY A 39 33.81 18.03 -49.67
C GLY A 39 35.19 18.34 -50.24
N LYS A 40 36.04 17.31 -50.42
CA LYS A 40 37.36 17.46 -51.05
C LYS A 40 37.56 16.39 -52.11
N ALA A 41 38.19 16.76 -53.22
CA ALA A 41 38.71 15.79 -54.18
C ALA A 41 39.95 15.12 -53.59
N VAL A 42 39.88 13.81 -53.33
CA VAL A 42 40.99 13.02 -52.78
C VAL A 42 41.72 12.29 -53.89
N LEU A 43 43.05 12.38 -53.86
CA LEU A 43 43.98 11.91 -54.89
C LEU A 43 45.09 11.09 -54.23
N ASP A 44 45.28 9.84 -54.65
CA ASP A 44 46.19 8.89 -53.98
C ASP A 44 47.65 8.93 -54.49
N GLY A 45 47.94 9.79 -55.47
CA GLY A 45 49.25 9.91 -56.10
C GLY A 45 49.52 8.90 -57.23
N VAL A 46 48.54 8.08 -57.62
CA VAL A 46 48.64 7.06 -58.68
C VAL A 46 47.54 7.26 -59.72
N ASP A 47 47.84 7.99 -60.80
CA ASP A 47 46.96 8.24 -61.96
C ASP A 47 45.63 9.00 -61.69
N ASP A 48 45.25 9.19 -60.42
CA ASP A 48 44.10 9.95 -59.94
C ASP A 48 44.07 11.40 -60.42
N LYS A 49 42.89 11.87 -60.90
CA LYS A 49 42.70 13.28 -61.30
C LYS A 49 41.24 13.70 -61.38
N VAL A 50 41.02 15.01 -61.30
CA VAL A 50 39.76 15.66 -61.69
C VAL A 50 39.96 16.42 -63.00
N LYS A 51 39.17 16.08 -64.01
CA LYS A 51 39.16 16.77 -65.32
C LYS A 51 37.99 17.75 -65.41
N ILE A 52 38.28 19.03 -65.51
CA ILE A 52 37.28 20.06 -65.82
C ILE A 52 37.31 20.32 -67.32
N LEU A 53 36.17 20.15 -67.99
CA LEU A 53 36.10 20.16 -69.45
C LEU A 53 36.43 21.56 -70.02
N PRO A 54 37.01 21.65 -71.23
CA PRO A 54 37.27 22.94 -71.86
C PRO A 54 35.99 23.77 -72.05
N ASN A 55 36.05 25.05 -71.72
CA ASN A 55 34.97 26.01 -71.93
C ASN A 55 35.54 27.31 -72.52
N GLU A 56 34.78 27.99 -73.39
CA GLU A 56 35.19 29.29 -73.93
C GLU A 56 35.30 30.36 -72.83
N GLU A 57 34.54 30.24 -71.74
CA GLU A 57 34.59 31.19 -70.62
C GLU A 57 35.89 31.11 -69.81
N PHE A 58 36.64 30.00 -69.90
CA PHE A 58 37.97 29.88 -69.30
C PHE A 58 39.06 30.56 -70.11
N GLN A 59 38.76 31.14 -71.28
CA GLN A 59 39.71 31.87 -72.11
C GLN A 59 39.71 33.35 -71.71
N MET A 60 40.59 33.72 -70.78
CA MET A 60 40.52 34.99 -70.06
C MET A 60 41.81 35.79 -70.12
N SER A 61 41.70 37.03 -70.61
CA SER A 61 42.77 38.03 -70.58
C SER A 61 43.03 38.63 -69.20
N SER A 62 42.08 38.47 -68.28
CA SER A 62 42.15 38.97 -66.90
C SER A 62 41.21 38.19 -66.00
N GLY A 63 41.58 37.96 -64.75
CA GLY A 63 40.74 37.26 -63.78
C GLY A 63 41.46 36.92 -62.49
N THR A 64 40.78 36.17 -61.63
CA THR A 64 41.34 35.64 -60.38
C THR A 64 41.06 34.15 -60.28
N LEU A 65 42.08 33.39 -59.89
CA LEU A 65 42.04 31.95 -59.62
C LEU A 65 42.27 31.75 -58.12
N GLU A 66 41.41 30.96 -57.49
CA GLU A 66 41.61 30.55 -56.11
C GLU A 66 41.57 29.02 -56.01
N ILE A 67 42.52 28.44 -55.28
CA ILE A 67 42.54 27.00 -55.01
C ILE A 67 43.03 26.73 -53.59
N GLN A 68 42.31 25.83 -52.91
CA GLN A 68 42.67 25.35 -51.59
C GLN A 68 42.99 23.86 -51.63
N PHE A 69 44.17 23.48 -51.15
CA PHE A 69 44.65 22.09 -51.15
C PHE A 69 45.42 21.73 -49.89
N SER A 70 45.55 20.42 -49.64
CA SER A 70 46.41 19.83 -48.62
C SER A 70 47.20 18.69 -49.24
N GLN A 71 48.51 18.64 -48.99
CA GLN A 71 49.35 17.53 -49.43
C GLN A 71 49.50 16.50 -48.31
N ASP A 72 49.14 15.25 -48.59
CA ASP A 72 49.28 14.17 -47.60
C ASP A 72 50.73 13.64 -47.59
N ALA A 73 51.29 13.41 -48.78
CA ALA A 73 52.68 12.99 -48.95
C ALA A 73 53.23 13.44 -50.31
N HIS A 74 54.56 13.52 -50.40
CA HIS A 74 55.25 13.81 -51.66
C HIS A 74 55.49 12.53 -52.45
N VAL A 75 55.15 12.54 -53.74
CA VAL A 75 55.27 11.38 -54.65
C VAL A 75 56.55 11.49 -55.47
N GLY A 76 57.48 10.56 -55.25
CA GLY A 76 58.74 10.48 -56.01
C GLY A 76 59.73 11.62 -55.73
N ASP A 77 60.68 11.82 -56.65
CA ASP A 77 61.73 12.86 -56.55
C ASP A 77 61.48 14.05 -57.49
N THR A 78 60.26 14.17 -58.03
CA THR A 78 59.85 15.21 -58.99
C THR A 78 58.75 16.07 -58.37
N PRO A 79 58.52 17.31 -58.85
CA PRO A 79 57.39 18.13 -58.39
C PRO A 79 56.07 17.37 -58.45
N ASN A 80 55.14 17.69 -57.56
CA ASN A 80 53.79 17.14 -57.53
C ASN A 80 52.83 18.25 -57.98
N THR A 81 52.07 18.02 -59.05
CA THR A 81 51.23 19.06 -59.65
C THR A 81 49.82 19.05 -59.06
N VAL A 82 49.46 20.11 -58.35
CA VAL A 82 48.13 20.29 -57.75
C VAL A 82 47.10 20.65 -58.82
N LEU A 83 47.43 21.63 -59.65
CA LEU A 83 46.59 22.13 -60.73
C LEU A 83 47.45 22.41 -61.96
N SER A 84 46.99 21.97 -63.13
CA SER A 84 47.57 22.40 -64.39
C SER A 84 46.53 22.72 -65.45
N ARG A 85 46.95 23.58 -66.37
CA ARG A 85 46.33 23.76 -67.67
C ARG A 85 47.42 24.09 -68.68
N ASP A 86 47.99 23.06 -69.28
CA ASP A 86 49.24 23.19 -70.05
C ASP A 86 49.35 22.16 -71.21
N THR A 87 50.31 22.33 -72.13
CA THR A 87 50.52 21.46 -73.31
C THR A 87 51.98 21.09 -73.58
N LEU A 88 52.22 20.13 -74.48
CA LEU A 88 53.57 19.71 -74.94
C LEU A 88 54.44 20.85 -75.55
N SER A 89 53.92 22.07 -75.76
CA SER A 89 54.68 23.19 -76.32
C SER A 89 54.37 24.47 -75.58
N GLU A 90 55.41 25.29 -75.34
CA GLU A 90 55.29 26.60 -74.69
C GLU A 90 54.26 27.45 -75.46
N THR A 91 53.14 27.75 -74.80
CA THR A 91 52.01 28.47 -75.38
C THR A 91 51.50 29.51 -74.40
N ASP A 92 50.98 30.63 -74.92
CA ASP A 92 50.32 31.62 -74.07
C ASP A 92 49.20 30.96 -73.24
N GLY A 93 49.20 31.21 -71.93
CA GLY A 93 48.16 30.74 -71.01
C GLY A 93 48.34 29.32 -70.47
N GLY A 94 49.54 28.75 -70.58
CA GLY A 94 49.95 27.62 -69.77
C GLY A 94 50.03 28.01 -68.28
N TYR A 95 49.51 27.19 -67.37
CA TYR A 95 49.57 27.47 -65.93
C TYR A 95 49.73 26.22 -65.09
N ARG A 96 50.54 26.30 -64.02
CA ARG A 96 50.71 25.22 -63.04
C ARG A 96 50.86 25.73 -61.62
N ILE A 97 50.37 24.92 -60.69
CA ILE A 97 50.66 24.99 -59.26
C ILE A 97 51.28 23.66 -58.85
N GLU A 98 52.51 23.71 -58.37
CA GLU A 98 53.32 22.54 -58.04
C GLU A 98 53.85 22.65 -56.61
N VAL A 99 53.90 21.53 -55.90
CA VAL A 99 54.65 21.40 -54.65
C VAL A 99 55.97 20.71 -54.97
N MET A 100 57.08 21.32 -54.53
CA MET A 100 58.44 20.82 -54.73
C MET A 100 58.82 19.77 -53.67
N PRO A 101 59.83 18.91 -53.91
CA PRO A 101 60.29 17.92 -52.93
C PRO A 101 60.80 18.52 -51.60
N ASP A 102 61.15 19.80 -51.58
CA ASP A 102 61.56 20.53 -50.38
C ASP A 102 60.40 21.22 -49.64
N GLY A 103 59.15 21.03 -50.09
CA GLY A 103 57.95 21.61 -49.49
C GLY A 103 57.65 23.04 -49.90
N SER A 104 58.40 23.64 -50.83
CA SER A 104 58.02 24.94 -51.41
C SER A 104 56.87 24.80 -52.43
N VAL A 105 56.01 25.81 -52.52
CA VAL A 105 54.95 25.90 -53.54
C VAL A 105 55.45 26.78 -54.66
N MET A 106 55.37 26.27 -55.89
CA MET A 106 55.73 26.98 -57.11
C MET A 106 54.51 27.20 -57.99
N VAL A 107 54.29 28.45 -58.38
CA VAL A 107 53.30 28.85 -59.38
C VAL A 107 54.04 29.24 -60.65
N SER A 108 53.64 28.69 -61.79
CA SER A 108 54.20 29.03 -63.10
C SER A 108 53.11 29.42 -64.10
N HIS A 109 53.36 30.49 -64.87
CA HIS A 109 52.47 31.01 -65.90
C HIS A 109 53.25 31.29 -67.18
N GLU A 110 52.90 30.62 -68.28
CA GLU A 110 53.55 30.72 -69.57
C GLU A 110 52.99 31.87 -70.43
N SER A 111 53.89 32.62 -71.07
CA SER A 111 53.57 33.57 -72.14
C SER A 111 54.58 33.44 -73.28
N GLY A 112 54.12 32.92 -74.41
CA GLY A 112 54.92 32.69 -75.61
C GLY A 112 56.03 31.66 -75.36
N CYS A 113 57.28 32.13 -75.27
CA CYS A 113 58.44 31.28 -74.96
C CYS A 113 59.06 31.62 -73.59
N ASP A 114 58.38 32.43 -72.78
CA ASP A 114 58.82 32.83 -71.45
C ASP A 114 57.86 32.28 -70.39
N THR A 115 58.37 32.00 -69.19
CA THR A 115 57.57 31.52 -68.05
C THR A 115 57.83 32.42 -66.85
N ALA A 116 56.77 33.00 -66.28
CA ALA A 116 56.82 33.68 -65.00
C ALA A 116 56.70 32.62 -63.89
N THR A 117 57.62 32.65 -62.92
CA THR A 117 57.65 31.67 -61.83
C THR A 117 57.73 32.37 -60.49
N PHE A 118 56.89 31.94 -59.56
CA PHE A 118 56.83 32.42 -58.17
C PHE A 118 56.97 31.23 -57.25
N GLN A 119 57.86 31.30 -56.26
CA GLN A 119 58.15 30.18 -55.39
C GLN A 119 58.32 30.65 -53.95
N THR A 120 57.67 29.94 -53.02
CA THR A 120 57.83 30.16 -51.58
C THR A 120 59.17 29.61 -51.07
N GLU A 121 59.50 29.91 -49.81
CA GLU A 121 60.69 29.31 -49.18
C GLU A 121 60.52 27.79 -48.98
N ALA A 122 61.63 27.06 -48.86
CA ALA A 122 61.61 25.62 -48.58
C ALA A 122 60.93 25.33 -47.23
N GLY A 123 60.16 24.24 -47.16
CA GLY A 123 59.40 23.85 -45.97
C GLY A 123 58.11 24.64 -45.75
N PHE A 124 57.65 25.40 -46.75
CA PHE A 124 56.39 26.16 -46.66
C PHE A 124 55.16 25.26 -46.48
N VAL A 125 55.18 24.05 -47.05
CA VAL A 125 54.13 23.03 -46.93
C VAL A 125 54.72 21.80 -46.27
N ASN A 126 54.09 21.35 -45.18
CA ASN A 126 54.29 20.05 -44.58
C ASN A 126 53.09 19.13 -44.84
N SER A 127 53.24 17.85 -44.52
CA SER A 127 52.15 16.87 -44.61
C SER A 127 50.94 17.34 -43.79
N CYS A 128 49.78 17.36 -44.44
CA CYS A 128 48.48 17.79 -43.91
C CYS A 128 48.31 19.30 -43.66
N ASP A 129 49.26 20.15 -44.05
CA ASP A 129 49.05 21.61 -44.01
C ASP A 129 47.99 22.02 -45.05
N GLU A 130 47.11 22.94 -44.68
CA GLU A 130 46.08 23.49 -45.57
C GLU A 130 46.57 24.78 -46.23
N ILE A 131 46.68 24.76 -47.56
CA ILE A 131 47.25 25.85 -48.36
C ILE A 131 46.15 26.49 -49.19
N ASN A 132 46.07 27.82 -49.16
CA ASN A 132 45.25 28.60 -50.08
C ASN A 132 46.14 29.40 -51.04
N VAL A 133 45.82 29.35 -52.34
CA VAL A 133 46.51 30.13 -53.37
C VAL A 133 45.49 31.00 -54.07
N VAL A 134 45.68 32.32 -54.00
CA VAL A 134 44.92 33.33 -54.74
C VAL A 134 45.85 33.96 -55.77
N TYR A 135 45.52 33.82 -57.05
CA TYR A 135 46.32 34.33 -58.16
C TYR A 135 45.45 35.18 -59.10
N SER A 136 45.67 36.49 -59.11
CA SER A 136 45.05 37.41 -60.06
C SER A 136 45.99 37.80 -61.20
N TRP A 137 45.44 37.94 -62.40
CA TRP A 137 46.18 38.41 -63.58
C TRP A 137 45.35 39.39 -64.38
N ASP A 138 46.04 40.31 -65.04
CA ASP A 138 45.48 41.16 -66.07
C ASP A 138 46.55 41.40 -67.14
N ALA A 139 46.26 41.05 -68.38
CA ALA A 139 47.20 41.18 -69.48
C ALA A 139 47.67 42.64 -69.71
N ALA A 140 46.88 43.65 -69.29
CA ALA A 140 47.20 45.06 -69.43
C ALA A 140 47.91 45.65 -68.21
N VAL A 141 47.51 45.30 -66.98
CA VAL A 141 48.00 45.97 -65.76
C VAL A 141 48.73 45.06 -64.76
N GLY A 142 48.72 43.74 -64.95
CA GLY A 142 49.25 42.78 -63.97
C GLY A 142 48.24 42.44 -62.88
N GLY A 143 48.68 41.71 -61.86
CA GLY A 143 47.84 41.30 -60.72
C GLY A 143 48.70 40.94 -59.51
N THR A 144 48.20 40.08 -58.64
CA THR A 144 48.91 39.64 -57.42
C THR A 144 48.80 38.14 -57.21
N LEU A 145 49.79 37.58 -56.53
CA LEU A 145 49.81 36.21 -56.04
C LEU A 145 49.91 36.26 -54.53
N GLN A 146 49.00 35.56 -53.86
CA GLN A 146 49.07 35.28 -52.43
C GLN A 146 49.01 33.76 -52.22
N ILE A 147 49.98 33.22 -51.48
CA ILE A 147 50.03 31.83 -51.04
C ILE A 147 50.03 31.85 -49.52
N SER A 148 49.01 31.26 -48.90
CA SER A 148 48.85 31.22 -47.45
C SER A 148 48.82 29.77 -46.97
N ASN A 149 49.69 29.43 -46.02
CA ASN A 149 49.57 28.22 -45.23
C ASN A 149 48.67 28.53 -44.03
N LEU A 150 47.41 28.11 -44.12
CA LEU A 150 46.37 28.38 -43.13
C LEU A 150 46.56 27.60 -41.82
N THR A 151 47.47 26.61 -41.83
CA THR A 151 47.80 25.82 -40.64
C THR A 151 48.89 26.48 -39.81
N THR A 152 49.82 27.20 -40.45
CA THR A 152 50.96 27.85 -39.79
C THR A 152 50.87 29.38 -39.78
N ASP A 153 49.83 29.96 -40.39
CA ASP A 153 49.64 31.39 -40.67
C ASP A 153 50.79 32.03 -41.49
N ALA A 154 51.63 31.22 -42.14
CA ALA A 154 52.68 31.73 -43.01
C ALA A 154 52.08 32.19 -44.35
N SER A 155 52.51 33.35 -44.85
CA SER A 155 52.06 33.89 -46.14
C SER A 155 53.23 34.29 -47.04
N PHE A 156 52.99 34.21 -48.34
CA PHE A 156 53.87 34.69 -49.39
C PHE A 156 53.07 35.51 -50.38
N GLU A 157 53.53 36.72 -50.68
CA GLU A 157 52.91 37.63 -51.64
C GLU A 157 53.90 38.04 -52.72
N ALA A 158 53.41 38.13 -53.96
CA ALA A 158 54.19 38.59 -55.09
C ALA A 158 53.35 39.36 -56.11
N ASP A 159 53.96 40.38 -56.73
CA ASP A 159 53.34 41.08 -57.86
C ASP A 159 53.39 40.22 -59.13
N VAL A 160 52.24 40.06 -59.78
CA VAL A 160 52.13 39.38 -61.07
C VAL A 160 52.27 40.42 -62.18
N PRO A 161 53.25 40.28 -63.10
CA PRO A 161 53.51 41.28 -64.11
C PRO A 161 52.42 41.33 -65.19
N ALA A 162 52.25 42.51 -65.80
CA ALA A 162 51.40 42.66 -66.98
C ALA A 162 51.93 41.83 -68.16
N GLY A 163 51.02 41.41 -69.03
CA GLY A 163 51.31 40.59 -70.23
C GLY A 163 50.97 39.11 -70.10
N LEU A 164 50.69 38.62 -68.88
CA LEU A 164 50.23 37.26 -68.64
C LEU A 164 48.71 37.13 -68.91
N THR A 165 48.30 36.02 -69.54
CA THR A 165 46.90 35.77 -69.96
C THR A 165 46.59 34.29 -69.89
N MET A 166 45.40 33.91 -69.41
CA MET A 166 44.91 32.52 -69.40
C MET A 166 44.13 32.16 -70.67
N ASP A 167 44.16 33.02 -71.69
CA ASP A 167 43.64 32.75 -73.02
C ASP A 167 44.68 32.00 -73.88
N GLN A 168 44.45 30.69 -74.05
CA GLN A 168 45.22 29.77 -74.91
C GLN A 168 44.73 29.76 -76.37
N GLY A 169 43.77 30.62 -76.71
CA GLY A 169 43.16 30.67 -78.03
C GLY A 169 42.50 29.34 -78.43
N PRO A 170 42.70 28.85 -79.68
CA PRO A 170 42.05 27.63 -80.16
C PRO A 170 42.48 26.33 -79.47
N ILE A 171 43.54 26.35 -78.65
CA ILE A 171 44.07 25.14 -77.99
C ILE A 171 43.13 24.69 -76.86
N ASN A 172 42.62 25.65 -76.07
CA ASN A 172 41.64 25.47 -75.00
C ASN A 172 41.78 24.14 -74.24
N GLN A 173 42.85 23.97 -73.48
CA GLN A 173 43.02 22.77 -72.65
C GLN A 173 42.03 22.74 -71.48
N PRO A 174 41.62 21.53 -71.05
CA PRO A 174 40.92 21.36 -69.79
C PRO A 174 41.85 21.67 -68.61
N TRP A 175 41.25 22.12 -67.50
CA TRP A 175 41.94 22.15 -66.21
C TRP A 175 42.04 20.75 -65.63
N ILE A 176 43.20 20.39 -65.12
CA ILE A 176 43.47 19.12 -64.45
C ILE A 176 43.90 19.39 -63.02
N VAL A 177 43.11 18.86 -62.08
CA VAL A 177 43.47 18.81 -60.67
C VAL A 177 44.11 17.44 -60.39
N GLY A 178 45.31 17.44 -59.81
CA GLY A 178 45.99 16.24 -59.34
C GLY A 178 47.08 15.66 -60.25
N ALA A 179 47.31 16.22 -61.43
CA ALA A 179 48.37 15.81 -62.34
C ALA A 179 48.77 16.94 -63.30
N GLY A 180 50.01 16.90 -63.78
CA GLY A 180 50.55 17.78 -64.81
C GLY A 180 50.22 17.32 -66.23
N GLN A 181 50.22 18.28 -67.16
CA GLN A 181 49.87 18.06 -68.57
C GLN A 181 51.06 18.25 -69.53
N SER A 182 52.32 18.15 -69.06
CA SER A 182 53.49 18.61 -69.85
C SER A 182 53.74 17.81 -71.12
N GLN A 183 53.14 16.62 -71.23
CA GLN A 183 53.28 15.73 -72.38
C GLN A 183 51.95 15.40 -73.10
N SER A 184 50.89 16.14 -72.78
CA SER A 184 49.58 15.95 -73.41
C SER A 184 49.44 16.73 -74.71
N ASP A 185 48.90 16.07 -75.73
CA ASP A 185 48.51 16.72 -76.98
C ASP A 185 47.32 17.68 -76.75
N ALA A 186 47.20 18.70 -77.60
CA ALA A 186 46.09 19.65 -77.63
C ALA A 186 44.71 18.94 -77.61
N GLY A 187 43.96 19.08 -76.52
CA GLY A 187 42.59 18.56 -76.39
C GLY A 187 42.43 17.04 -76.20
N MET A 188 43.51 16.26 -76.05
CA MET A 188 43.47 14.78 -76.07
C MET A 188 43.79 14.08 -74.73
N LEU A 189 44.12 14.81 -73.66
CA LEU A 189 44.40 14.30 -72.29
C LEU A 189 45.09 12.92 -72.22
N ASN A 190 46.27 12.86 -72.81
CA ASN A 190 47.15 11.70 -72.80
C ASN A 190 48.48 12.07 -72.12
N ASN A 191 49.20 11.07 -71.61
CA ASN A 191 50.56 11.24 -71.06
C ASN A 191 50.68 12.32 -69.97
N LEU A 192 49.84 12.25 -68.94
CA LEU A 192 49.95 13.13 -67.76
C LEU A 192 51.17 12.75 -66.90
N ASP A 193 51.73 13.72 -66.20
CA ASP A 193 52.96 13.59 -65.42
C ASP A 193 52.82 14.17 -64.00
N THR A 194 53.82 13.95 -63.12
CA THR A 194 53.90 14.61 -61.80
C THR A 194 52.62 14.48 -60.93
N PRO A 195 52.19 13.26 -60.57
CA PRO A 195 50.95 13.06 -59.82
C PRO A 195 51.02 13.70 -58.43
N PHE A 196 49.86 14.10 -57.91
CA PHE A 196 49.71 14.70 -56.59
C PHE A 196 48.99 13.74 -55.64
N GLN A 197 49.54 13.56 -54.44
CA GLN A 197 48.93 12.81 -53.35
C GLN A 197 48.45 13.75 -52.25
N GLY A 198 47.13 13.86 -52.10
CA GLY A 198 46.52 14.78 -51.14
C GLY A 198 45.07 15.05 -51.47
N SER A 199 44.57 16.21 -51.04
CA SER A 199 43.20 16.64 -51.30
C SER A 199 43.11 18.09 -51.77
N VAL A 200 42.11 18.37 -52.60
CA VAL A 200 41.75 19.74 -53.03
C VAL A 200 40.33 20.01 -52.58
N GLY A 201 40.16 21.02 -51.73
CA GLY A 201 38.86 21.39 -51.15
C GLY A 201 38.07 22.35 -52.01
N MET A 202 38.76 23.25 -52.71
CA MET A 202 38.08 24.23 -53.56
C MET A 202 38.96 24.65 -54.73
N PHE A 203 38.35 24.85 -55.89
CA PHE A 203 38.94 25.53 -57.05
C PHE A 203 37.91 26.48 -57.66
N SER A 204 38.28 27.75 -57.86
CA SER A 204 37.39 28.76 -58.43
C SER A 204 38.07 29.67 -59.45
N LEU A 205 37.25 30.21 -60.35
CA LEU A 205 37.63 31.24 -61.32
C LEU A 205 36.62 32.40 -61.29
N SER A 206 37.14 33.62 -61.30
CA SER A 206 36.35 34.86 -61.35
C SER A 206 36.86 35.79 -62.45
N ASP A 207 35.94 36.50 -63.10
CA ASP A 207 36.21 37.48 -64.18
C ASP A 207 36.65 38.86 -63.68
N THR A 208 36.73 39.06 -62.36
CA THR A 208 37.26 40.28 -61.75
C THR A 208 38.73 40.12 -61.36
N VAL A 209 39.52 41.18 -61.62
CA VAL A 209 40.88 41.33 -61.11
C VAL A 209 40.78 41.96 -59.74
N ASP A 210 41.03 41.17 -58.69
CA ASP A 210 41.13 41.72 -57.35
C ASP A 210 42.57 42.19 -57.09
N ASN A 211 42.72 43.49 -56.84
CA ASN A 211 43.81 44.05 -56.05
C ASN A 211 43.13 44.39 -54.72
N ALA A 212 43.47 43.66 -53.66
CA ALA A 212 42.76 43.64 -52.38
C ALA A 212 42.16 45.01 -51.95
N PRO A 213 40.90 45.06 -51.45
CA PRO A 213 40.35 46.28 -50.85
C PRO A 213 41.10 46.65 -49.55
N ASP A 214 41.54 47.90 -49.42
CA ASP A 214 42.02 48.44 -48.13
C ASP A 214 40.88 48.35 -47.09
N GLY A 215 41.14 47.65 -45.99
CA GLY A 215 40.21 47.49 -44.87
C GLY A 215 40.43 48.51 -43.73
N PRO A 216 39.61 48.46 -42.67
CA PRO A 216 39.80 49.31 -41.50
C PRO A 216 41.12 48.99 -40.78
N THR A 217 41.70 49.97 -40.09
CA THR A 217 42.82 49.77 -39.16
C THR A 217 42.30 49.92 -37.73
N ALA A 218 42.27 48.81 -36.99
CA ALA A 218 41.94 48.80 -35.56
C ALA A 218 43.20 49.05 -34.72
N ASN A 219 43.14 49.97 -33.75
CA ASN A 219 44.24 50.39 -32.90
C ASN A 219 44.01 49.97 -31.44
N PRO A 220 45.05 49.60 -30.65
CA PRO A 220 44.84 49.16 -29.27
C PRO A 220 44.38 50.26 -28.30
N ASP A 221 43.55 49.89 -27.33
CA ASP A 221 43.05 50.74 -26.25
C ASP A 221 43.57 50.29 -24.87
N ALA A 222 43.37 51.13 -23.85
CA ALA A 222 43.67 50.77 -22.46
C ALA A 222 42.71 51.42 -21.46
N VAL A 223 42.39 50.72 -20.37
CA VAL A 223 41.56 51.21 -19.26
C VAL A 223 42.04 50.64 -17.92
N THR A 224 41.68 51.28 -16.82
CA THR A 224 41.95 50.81 -15.46
C THR A 224 40.66 50.85 -14.63
N THR A 225 40.42 49.81 -13.84
CA THR A 225 39.33 49.73 -12.87
C THR A 225 39.81 49.08 -11.57
N THR A 226 39.00 49.16 -10.52
CA THR A 226 39.16 48.32 -9.33
C THR A 226 38.45 46.98 -9.56
N GLU A 227 38.85 45.94 -8.81
CA GLU A 227 38.10 44.68 -8.84
C GLU A 227 36.64 44.90 -8.43
N ASP A 228 35.77 43.98 -8.84
CA ASP A 228 34.31 44.03 -8.64
C ASP A 228 33.61 45.29 -9.19
N THR A 229 34.33 46.14 -9.94
CA THR A 229 33.82 47.41 -10.43
C THR A 229 33.62 47.37 -11.93
N VAL A 230 32.37 47.50 -12.34
CA VAL A 230 31.95 47.54 -13.75
C VAL A 230 32.44 48.84 -14.42
N ILE A 231 32.98 48.70 -15.62
CA ILE A 231 33.23 49.80 -16.55
C ILE A 231 32.11 49.81 -17.59
N ASP A 232 31.19 50.78 -17.51
CA ASP A 232 30.03 50.81 -18.40
C ASP A 232 30.35 51.28 -19.83
N VAL A 233 31.44 52.04 -20.03
CA VAL A 233 31.76 52.70 -21.31
C VAL A 233 33.26 52.69 -21.60
N ILE A 234 33.67 51.93 -22.62
CA ILE A 234 35.01 51.90 -23.21
C ILE A 234 34.91 52.28 -24.70
N PRO A 235 35.38 53.47 -25.11
CA PRO A 235 35.18 53.98 -26.47
C PRO A 235 36.22 53.45 -27.47
N VAL A 236 36.16 52.15 -27.78
CA VAL A 236 37.16 51.44 -28.61
C VAL A 236 37.23 51.89 -30.07
N LEU A 237 36.16 52.48 -30.61
CA LEU A 237 36.16 52.97 -31.99
C LEU A 237 36.82 54.36 -32.15
N ALA A 238 37.21 55.01 -31.05
CA ALA A 238 37.63 56.42 -31.08
C ALA A 238 39.02 56.64 -31.69
N ASN A 239 39.88 55.62 -31.65
CA ASN A 239 41.24 55.62 -32.17
C ASN A 239 41.38 54.81 -33.48
N ASP A 240 40.35 54.07 -33.90
CA ASP A 240 40.32 53.27 -35.13
C ASP A 240 40.13 54.14 -36.39
N THR A 241 40.72 53.73 -37.52
CA THR A 241 40.71 54.53 -38.76
C THR A 241 40.31 53.74 -40.00
N GLU A 242 39.64 54.40 -40.95
CA GLU A 242 39.32 53.88 -42.29
C GLU A 242 39.72 54.92 -43.35
N THR A 243 40.28 54.46 -44.46
CA THR A 243 40.83 55.29 -45.56
C THR A 243 39.79 56.15 -46.27
N ASN A 244 38.50 55.79 -46.16
CA ASN A 244 37.37 56.50 -46.79
C ASN A 244 36.48 57.28 -45.80
N ASP A 245 36.89 57.44 -44.53
CA ASP A 245 36.10 58.11 -43.47
C ASP A 245 34.68 57.51 -43.28
N GLN A 246 34.49 56.22 -43.60
CA GLN A 246 33.24 55.51 -43.33
C GLN A 246 33.14 55.16 -41.84
N ALA A 247 31.91 55.18 -41.30
CA ALA A 247 31.67 54.84 -39.90
C ALA A 247 31.92 53.34 -39.66
N LEU A 248 32.78 53.04 -38.67
CA LEU A 248 33.07 51.69 -38.21
C LEU A 248 32.01 51.23 -37.22
N THR A 249 31.77 49.91 -37.19
CA THR A 249 30.90 49.25 -36.22
C THR A 249 31.63 48.07 -35.61
N ILE A 250 31.37 47.78 -34.33
CA ILE A 250 31.89 46.56 -33.70
C ILE A 250 31.20 45.36 -34.33
N SER A 251 31.98 44.35 -34.67
CA SER A 251 31.50 43.08 -35.23
C SER A 251 31.95 41.90 -34.38
N GLY A 252 31.25 40.78 -34.53
CA GLY A 252 31.44 39.62 -33.68
C GLY A 252 31.03 39.87 -32.22
N THR A 253 31.55 39.04 -31.32
CA THR A 253 31.32 39.15 -29.88
C THR A 253 32.68 39.35 -29.21
N PRO A 254 32.96 40.54 -28.66
CA PRO A 254 34.18 40.77 -27.90
C PRO A 254 34.30 39.80 -26.72
N THR A 255 35.53 39.40 -26.39
CA THR A 255 35.80 38.44 -25.32
C THR A 255 36.96 38.91 -24.47
N ALA A 256 36.98 38.48 -23.20
CA ALA A 256 38.09 38.64 -22.26
C ALA A 256 38.20 37.35 -21.43
N GLU A 257 39.39 37.09 -20.88
CA GLU A 257 39.64 35.87 -20.11
C GLU A 257 39.18 36.03 -18.66
N ASN A 258 39.43 37.21 -18.07
CA ASN A 258 39.18 37.49 -16.66
C ASN A 258 38.05 38.50 -16.43
N GLY A 259 37.08 38.54 -17.36
CA GLY A 259 35.88 39.35 -17.21
C GLY A 259 34.87 39.17 -18.34
N THR A 260 33.69 39.73 -18.15
CA THR A 260 32.60 39.70 -19.14
C THR A 260 32.53 41.02 -19.91
N VAL A 261 32.43 40.94 -21.24
CA VAL A 261 32.40 42.10 -22.14
C VAL A 261 31.05 42.23 -22.82
N GLY A 262 30.47 43.43 -22.81
CA GLY A 262 29.25 43.77 -23.54
C GLY A 262 29.50 44.80 -24.65
N VAL A 263 28.65 44.81 -25.67
CA VAL A 263 28.63 45.86 -26.71
C VAL A 263 27.41 46.75 -26.48
N ASN A 264 27.65 48.03 -26.25
CA ASN A 264 26.59 49.02 -26.07
C ASN A 264 25.99 49.46 -27.41
N ALA A 265 24.74 49.93 -27.38
CA ALA A 265 24.02 50.38 -28.58
C ALA A 265 24.67 51.58 -29.29
N ASP A 266 25.57 52.30 -28.61
CA ASP A 266 26.32 53.44 -29.15
C ASP A 266 27.69 53.05 -29.74
N GLY A 267 28.04 51.76 -29.74
CA GLY A 267 29.30 51.24 -30.29
C GLY A 267 30.48 51.30 -29.32
N THR A 268 30.24 51.52 -28.02
CA THR A 268 31.25 51.34 -26.96
C THR A 268 31.19 49.94 -26.35
N LEU A 269 32.22 49.52 -25.61
CA LEU A 269 32.20 48.28 -24.83
C LEU A 269 31.89 48.55 -23.35
N SER A 270 31.28 47.59 -22.67
CA SER A 270 31.24 47.49 -21.21
C SER A 270 32.09 46.31 -20.76
N TYR A 271 32.73 46.40 -19.59
CA TYR A 271 33.56 45.35 -19.01
C TYR A 271 33.26 45.18 -17.53
N THR A 272 33.06 43.94 -17.10
CA THR A 272 32.96 43.56 -15.70
C THR A 272 34.07 42.57 -15.41
N PRO A 273 35.07 42.90 -14.58
CA PRO A 273 36.04 41.91 -14.11
C PRO A 273 35.34 40.69 -13.51
N ASN A 274 35.96 39.52 -13.61
CA ASN A 274 35.55 38.39 -12.78
C ASN A 274 35.67 38.79 -11.31
N ARG A 275 34.80 38.23 -10.48
CA ARG A 275 34.79 38.51 -9.05
C ARG A 275 36.18 38.24 -8.44
N ASP A 276 36.65 39.15 -7.60
CA ASP A 276 37.93 39.03 -6.87
C ASP A 276 39.18 38.93 -7.78
N PHE A 277 39.06 39.34 -9.06
CA PHE A 277 40.17 39.31 -10.01
C PHE A 277 41.03 40.57 -9.88
N VAL A 278 42.30 40.38 -9.50
CA VAL A 278 43.34 41.42 -9.52
C VAL A 278 44.39 41.07 -10.56
N GLY A 279 44.64 41.98 -11.49
CA GLY A 279 45.67 41.77 -12.51
C GLY A 279 45.38 42.47 -13.83
N GLU A 280 46.10 42.04 -14.86
CA GLU A 280 45.90 42.52 -16.22
C GLU A 280 44.96 41.55 -16.96
N ASP A 281 43.96 42.08 -17.65
CA ASP A 281 43.07 41.35 -18.56
C ASP A 281 43.15 41.98 -19.97
N THR A 282 42.77 41.22 -21.00
CA THR A 282 42.82 41.67 -22.39
C THR A 282 41.50 41.39 -23.08
N ILE A 283 40.80 42.45 -23.48
CA ILE A 283 39.60 42.35 -24.31
C ILE A 283 40.03 42.27 -25.77
N THR A 284 39.56 41.29 -26.52
CA THR A 284 39.72 41.23 -27.98
C THR A 284 38.42 41.65 -28.66
N TYR A 285 38.48 42.57 -29.62
CA TYR A 285 37.32 43.05 -30.39
C TYR A 285 37.63 43.14 -31.88
N ALA A 286 36.58 43.11 -32.71
CA ALA A 286 36.67 43.31 -34.15
C ALA A 286 35.81 44.51 -34.57
N VAL A 287 36.29 45.22 -35.59
CA VAL A 287 35.58 46.32 -36.23
C VAL A 287 35.35 46.01 -37.69
N ARG A 288 34.19 46.43 -38.19
CA ARG A 288 33.74 46.21 -39.56
C ARG A 288 33.34 47.53 -40.21
N ASN A 289 33.81 47.74 -41.44
CA ASN A 289 33.38 48.85 -42.28
C ASN A 289 32.05 48.52 -43.02
N PRO A 290 31.34 49.50 -43.62
CA PRO A 290 30.07 49.24 -44.31
C PRO A 290 30.18 48.29 -45.51
N ASP A 291 31.38 48.12 -46.07
CA ASP A 291 31.68 47.22 -47.18
C ASP A 291 31.95 45.78 -46.71
N GLY A 292 31.95 45.54 -45.39
CA GLY A 292 31.99 44.23 -44.77
C GLY A 292 33.39 43.73 -44.42
N VAL A 293 34.43 44.56 -44.59
CA VAL A 293 35.83 44.22 -44.27
C VAL A 293 36.07 44.41 -42.76
N GLU A 294 36.78 43.46 -42.14
CA GLU A 294 37.02 43.43 -40.70
C GLU A 294 38.50 43.63 -40.34
N ALA A 295 38.75 44.24 -39.18
CA ALA A 295 40.05 44.27 -38.51
C ALA A 295 39.86 44.03 -37.01
N SER A 296 40.86 43.46 -36.34
CA SER A 296 40.82 43.18 -34.90
C SER A 296 41.88 43.95 -34.13
N SER A 297 41.57 44.26 -32.88
CA SER A 297 42.45 44.92 -31.92
C SER A 297 42.10 44.49 -30.49
N THR A 298 42.83 45.04 -29.52
CA THR A 298 42.70 44.69 -28.10
C THR A 298 42.55 45.91 -27.20
N VAL A 299 41.90 45.73 -26.06
CA VAL A 299 41.90 46.66 -24.93
C VAL A 299 42.70 46.03 -23.78
N ALA A 300 43.76 46.69 -23.32
CA ALA A 300 44.46 46.31 -22.10
C ALA A 300 43.69 46.83 -20.88
N VAL A 301 43.28 45.94 -19.97
CA VAL A 301 42.54 46.29 -18.76
C VAL A 301 43.40 46.00 -17.53
N THR A 302 43.71 47.05 -16.75
CA THR A 302 44.38 46.88 -15.45
C THR A 302 43.34 46.91 -14.33
N VAL A 303 43.21 45.81 -13.57
CA VAL A 303 42.32 45.69 -12.42
C VAL A 303 43.13 45.78 -11.13
N THR A 304 42.84 46.78 -10.30
CA THR A 304 43.56 47.05 -9.04
C THR A 304 42.84 46.50 -7.82
N PRO A 305 43.57 46.01 -6.80
CA PRO A 305 42.98 45.38 -5.62
C PRO A 305 42.20 46.38 -4.73
N VAL A 306 41.18 45.87 -4.06
CA VAL A 306 40.37 46.51 -3.01
C VAL A 306 40.26 45.53 -1.87
N ASN A 307 40.55 45.97 -0.63
CA ASN A 307 40.49 45.09 0.53
C ASN A 307 39.08 44.53 0.75
N ASP A 308 38.96 43.20 0.72
CA ASP A 308 37.80 42.41 1.09
C ASP A 308 37.77 42.12 2.59
N ALA A 309 36.57 41.91 3.13
CA ALA A 309 36.45 41.49 4.52
C ALA A 309 36.80 39.99 4.66
N PRO A 310 37.28 39.56 5.84
CA PRO A 310 37.40 38.13 6.12
C PRO A 310 36.02 37.47 6.06
N VAL A 311 35.99 36.16 5.86
CA VAL A 311 34.81 35.30 5.90
C VAL A 311 34.97 34.34 7.07
N ALA A 312 34.15 34.55 8.10
CA ALA A 312 34.11 33.70 9.28
C ALA A 312 33.38 32.38 8.97
N VAL A 313 33.87 31.28 9.51
CA VAL A 313 33.24 29.96 9.39
C VAL A 313 32.92 29.44 10.79
N ASP A 314 31.64 29.15 11.05
CA ASP A 314 31.19 28.68 12.36
C ASP A 314 31.98 27.46 12.86
N ASP A 315 32.39 27.50 14.14
CA ASP A 315 33.18 26.47 14.79
C ASP A 315 32.31 25.53 15.63
N ARG A 316 32.80 24.31 15.82
CA ARG A 316 32.21 23.34 16.75
C ARG A 316 33.30 22.66 17.56
N ASP A 317 33.07 22.50 18.86
CA ASP A 317 33.93 21.70 19.74
C ASP A 317 33.09 21.01 20.83
N VAL A 318 33.71 20.09 21.57
CA VAL A 318 33.08 19.37 22.69
C VAL A 318 33.99 19.42 23.91
N THR A 319 33.40 19.57 25.10
CA THR A 319 34.13 19.47 26.36
C THR A 319 33.32 18.77 27.43
N ASP A 320 34.01 18.21 28.42
CA ASP A 320 33.37 17.58 29.56
C ASP A 320 32.86 18.66 30.54
N LEU A 321 31.89 18.29 31.38
CA LEU A 321 31.38 19.13 32.46
C LEU A 321 32.52 19.72 33.29
N ASP A 322 32.38 21.01 33.65
CA ASP A 322 33.33 21.81 34.42
C ASP A 322 34.78 21.80 33.87
N THR A 323 34.96 21.40 32.61
CA THR A 323 36.28 21.30 31.96
C THR A 323 36.48 22.43 30.97
N ALA A 324 37.65 23.07 31.04
CA ALA A 324 38.00 24.12 30.09
C ALA A 324 38.49 23.53 28.77
N VAL A 325 38.03 24.09 27.64
CA VAL A 325 38.44 23.72 26.28
C VAL A 325 39.04 24.90 25.55
N ALA A 326 40.07 24.64 24.74
CA ALA A 326 40.71 25.65 23.90
C ALA A 326 40.24 25.48 22.45
N VAL A 327 39.60 26.53 21.92
CA VAL A 327 38.95 26.52 20.60
C VAL A 327 39.67 27.51 19.70
N ASP A 328 40.13 27.06 18.54
CA ASP A 328 40.68 27.94 17.51
C ASP A 328 39.54 28.49 16.65
N LEU A 329 39.21 29.77 16.83
CA LEU A 329 38.06 30.43 16.20
C LEU A 329 38.37 30.98 14.80
N ILE A 330 39.63 30.94 14.37
CA ILE A 330 40.07 31.50 13.09
C ILE A 330 40.68 30.43 12.19
N GLY A 331 40.91 29.21 12.68
CA GLY A 331 41.65 28.18 11.94
C GLY A 331 41.04 27.82 10.58
N ASN A 332 39.72 27.96 10.45
CA ASN A 332 38.89 27.67 9.27
C ASN A 332 38.43 28.92 8.48
N ASP A 333 38.59 30.12 9.05
CA ASP A 333 38.24 31.39 8.40
C ASP A 333 39.10 31.66 7.15
N THR A 334 38.57 32.43 6.21
CA THR A 334 39.30 32.79 4.97
C THR A 334 39.23 34.27 4.69
N ASP A 335 40.16 34.78 3.90
CA ASP A 335 40.20 36.16 3.44
C ASP A 335 40.83 36.17 2.05
N VAL A 336 40.30 36.99 1.14
CA VAL A 336 40.70 37.00 -0.27
C VAL A 336 42.08 37.63 -0.43
N ASP A 337 42.37 38.68 0.35
CA ASP A 337 43.58 39.48 0.25
C ASP A 337 44.69 39.00 1.19
N ASN A 338 44.30 38.45 2.34
CA ASN A 338 45.19 38.15 3.44
C ASN A 338 45.30 36.65 3.68
N PRO A 339 46.50 36.12 3.95
CA PRO A 339 46.61 34.74 4.40
C PRO A 339 45.93 34.61 5.78
N ASN A 340 45.28 33.47 6.02
CA ASN A 340 44.59 33.19 7.28
C ASN A 340 45.43 33.51 8.54
N ALA A 341 46.77 33.34 8.48
CA ALA A 341 47.69 33.63 9.58
C ALA A 341 47.75 35.11 10.02
N ASP A 342 47.32 36.03 9.16
CA ASP A 342 47.32 37.48 9.43
C ASP A 342 45.98 37.97 10.02
N LEU A 343 44.96 37.11 10.04
CA LEU A 343 43.67 37.38 10.69
C LEU A 343 43.79 37.32 12.22
N SER A 344 42.92 38.03 12.94
CA SER A 344 42.89 38.01 14.40
C SER A 344 41.50 38.25 14.96
N LEU A 345 41.30 37.92 16.24
CA LEU A 345 40.07 38.26 16.95
C LEU A 345 40.09 39.74 17.33
N THR A 346 38.99 40.43 17.10
CA THR A 346 38.76 41.77 17.64
C THR A 346 37.72 41.75 18.74
N GLY A 347 37.89 42.62 19.74
CA GLY A 347 37.02 42.65 20.92
C GLY A 347 37.31 41.52 21.91
N THR A 348 36.28 41.10 22.64
CA THR A 348 36.36 39.98 23.60
C THR A 348 35.11 39.15 23.42
N PRO A 349 35.21 37.95 22.81
CA PRO A 349 34.08 37.03 22.68
C PRO A 349 33.48 36.73 24.06
N THR A 350 32.16 36.50 24.10
CA THR A 350 31.42 36.22 25.33
C THR A 350 30.39 35.12 25.09
N SER A 351 30.14 34.33 26.13
CA SER A 351 29.04 33.37 26.20
C SER A 351 28.23 33.64 27.48
N ALA A 352 26.93 33.32 27.46
CA ALA A 352 26.10 33.33 28.66
C ALA A 352 26.39 32.11 29.56
N ASP A 353 26.89 31.04 28.95
CA ASP A 353 26.95 29.68 29.51
C ASP A 353 28.32 29.34 30.10
N GLY A 354 29.23 30.31 30.11
CA GLY A 354 30.55 30.15 30.70
C GLY A 354 31.43 31.39 30.57
N THR A 355 32.69 31.24 30.98
CA THR A 355 33.70 32.28 30.83
C THR A 355 34.54 32.03 29.58
N VAL A 356 34.77 33.09 28.79
CA VAL A 356 35.59 33.04 27.58
C VAL A 356 36.83 33.92 27.77
N VAL A 357 38.02 33.37 27.54
CA VAL A 357 39.30 34.08 27.65
C VAL A 357 40.06 33.96 26.33
N VAL A 358 40.35 35.10 25.69
CA VAL A 358 41.20 35.12 24.50
C VAL A 358 42.63 34.70 24.87
N ASN A 359 43.15 33.71 24.15
CA ASN A 359 44.49 33.19 24.36
C ASN A 359 45.55 34.16 23.81
N GLY A 360 46.81 33.97 24.24
CA GLY A 360 47.91 34.88 23.91
C GLY A 360 48.33 34.89 22.43
N ASP A 361 47.72 34.05 21.59
CA ASP A 361 47.89 34.02 20.14
C ASP A 361 46.97 35.02 19.41
N GLY A 362 45.94 35.54 20.08
CA GLY A 362 44.94 36.45 19.49
C GLY A 362 44.00 35.78 18.49
N ARG A 363 43.92 34.44 18.50
CA ARG A 363 43.15 33.65 17.53
C ARG A 363 42.27 32.59 18.18
N SER A 364 42.77 31.96 19.25
CA SER A 364 42.02 30.97 20.00
C SER A 364 41.45 31.57 21.29
N VAL A 365 40.39 30.93 21.80
CA VAL A 365 39.84 31.23 23.11
C VAL A 365 39.91 29.99 24.00
N THR A 366 40.01 30.19 25.30
CA THR A 366 39.70 29.16 26.29
C THR A 366 38.28 29.42 26.79
N PHE A 367 37.37 28.47 26.54
CA PHE A 367 36.03 28.45 27.12
C PHE A 367 36.04 27.59 28.38
N THR A 368 35.39 28.05 29.44
CA THR A 368 35.13 27.27 30.65
C THR A 368 33.64 27.37 30.95
N PRO A 369 32.87 26.27 30.88
CA PRO A 369 31.45 26.26 31.20
C PRO A 369 31.18 26.82 32.61
N ASN A 370 29.97 27.36 32.83
CA ASN A 370 29.51 27.65 34.19
C ASN A 370 29.44 26.34 35.00
N ASP A 371 29.76 26.39 36.30
CA ASP A 371 29.68 25.22 37.18
C ASP A 371 28.32 24.51 37.01
N GLY A 372 28.33 23.23 36.63
CA GLY A 372 27.11 22.43 36.44
C GLY A 372 26.37 22.61 35.11
N PHE A 373 26.92 23.36 34.14
CA PHE A 373 26.28 23.54 32.83
C PHE A 373 26.52 22.33 31.91
N ILE A 374 25.44 21.77 31.39
CA ILE A 374 25.41 20.72 30.35
C ILE A 374 24.58 21.27 29.18
N GLY A 375 24.97 20.92 27.95
CA GLY A 375 24.30 21.34 26.73
C GLY A 375 25.15 22.24 25.84
N SER A 376 24.51 22.90 24.88
CA SER A 376 25.18 23.66 23.83
C SER A 376 25.42 25.12 24.23
N ALA A 377 26.68 25.50 24.45
CA ALA A 377 27.10 26.87 24.68
C ALA A 377 27.46 27.59 23.37
N THR A 378 27.00 28.84 23.23
CA THR A 378 27.28 29.67 22.05
C THR A 378 28.29 30.77 22.37
N ILE A 379 29.32 30.92 21.53
CA ILE A 379 30.32 31.98 21.59
C ILE A 379 30.26 32.78 20.28
N ASN A 380 29.85 34.04 20.36
CA ASN A 380 29.91 34.95 19.21
C ASN A 380 31.30 35.61 19.16
N TYR A 381 31.93 35.61 18.00
CA TYR A 381 33.23 36.24 17.78
C TYR A 381 33.25 37.11 16.54
N THR A 382 34.25 37.99 16.46
CA THR A 382 34.47 38.86 15.30
C THR A 382 35.91 38.69 14.86
N VAL A 383 36.10 38.25 13.61
CA VAL A 383 37.40 38.17 12.95
C VAL A 383 37.69 39.51 12.27
N ILE A 384 38.95 39.96 12.30
CA ILE A 384 39.43 41.19 11.66
C ILE A 384 40.68 40.89 10.83
N ASP A 385 40.76 41.51 9.66
CA ASP A 385 41.96 41.51 8.82
C ASP A 385 42.98 42.61 9.27
N PRO A 386 44.18 42.65 8.69
CA PRO A 386 45.17 43.69 9.00
C PRO A 386 44.78 45.12 8.60
N ASP A 387 43.85 45.27 7.64
CA ASP A 387 43.43 46.54 7.05
C ASP A 387 42.15 47.13 7.71
N GLY A 388 41.55 46.36 8.62
CA GLY A 388 40.49 46.75 9.55
C GLY A 388 39.06 46.33 9.15
N LEU A 389 38.86 45.50 8.13
CA LEU A 389 37.53 44.93 7.83
C LEU A 389 37.27 43.68 8.68
N THR A 390 36.00 43.41 8.94
CA THR A 390 35.56 42.43 9.94
C THR A 390 34.40 41.58 9.44
N ASP A 391 34.30 40.37 9.97
CA ASP A 391 33.13 39.50 9.85
C ASP A 391 32.82 38.81 11.19
N GLU A 392 31.58 38.35 11.36
CA GLU A 392 31.09 37.70 12.59
C GLU A 392 30.91 36.20 12.38
N GLY A 393 31.38 35.40 13.34
CA GLY A 393 31.20 33.95 13.36
C GLY A 393 30.65 33.45 14.68
N VAL A 394 30.13 32.22 14.68
CA VAL A 394 29.57 31.56 15.86
C VAL A 394 30.31 30.27 16.14
N ALA A 395 30.81 30.11 17.36
CA ALA A 395 31.31 28.84 17.84
C ALA A 395 30.31 28.18 18.79
N THR A 396 29.96 26.92 18.51
CA THR A 396 29.08 26.09 19.33
C THR A 396 29.89 25.04 20.07
N ILE A 397 29.86 25.07 21.41
CA ILE A 397 30.57 24.12 22.26
C ILE A 397 29.55 23.22 22.94
N SER A 398 29.59 21.92 22.66
CA SER A 398 28.77 20.95 23.39
C SER A 398 29.45 20.58 24.71
N VAL A 399 28.78 20.80 25.84
CA VAL A 399 29.26 20.42 27.17
C VAL A 399 28.53 19.15 27.60
N VAL A 400 29.27 18.07 27.79
CA VAL A 400 28.74 16.74 28.13
C VAL A 400 29.19 16.31 29.52
N ASP A 401 28.35 15.60 30.28
CA ASP A 401 28.81 14.89 31.48
C ASP A 401 29.19 13.46 31.10
N PRO A 402 30.48 13.08 31.11
CA PRO A 402 30.89 11.73 30.73
C PRO A 402 30.50 10.66 31.75
N THR A 403 29.92 11.03 32.89
CA THR A 403 29.45 10.08 33.92
C THR A 403 28.00 9.66 33.72
N ARG A 404 27.20 10.46 33.00
CA ARG A 404 25.84 10.13 32.61
C ARG A 404 25.84 9.11 31.49
N ASP A 405 24.94 8.14 31.58
CA ASP A 405 24.78 7.10 30.56
C ASP A 405 23.38 7.08 29.93
N GLY A 406 22.53 8.07 30.24
CA GLY A 406 21.20 8.24 29.66
C GLY A 406 20.20 7.24 30.20
N ILE A 407 20.44 6.70 31.42
CA ILE A 407 19.54 5.76 32.08
C ILE A 407 19.23 6.29 33.47
N VAL A 408 17.95 6.48 33.76
CA VAL A 408 17.46 6.81 35.11
C VAL A 408 17.30 5.52 35.92
N ARG A 409 18.09 5.35 36.99
CA ARG A 409 18.07 4.13 37.80
C ARG A 409 17.48 4.34 39.20
N GLY A 410 16.54 3.47 39.57
CA GLY A 410 16.03 3.33 40.92
C GLY A 410 16.95 2.52 41.83
N THR A 411 16.42 2.10 42.98
CA THR A 411 17.10 1.33 44.01
C THR A 411 16.44 -0.03 44.22
N ASP A 412 17.01 -0.88 45.07
CA ASP A 412 16.38 -2.18 45.42
C ASP A 412 15.13 -2.03 46.34
N GLY A 413 14.45 -0.88 46.36
CA GLY A 413 13.16 -0.85 47.03
C GLY A 413 12.35 0.43 46.91
N ALA A 414 11.16 0.37 46.33
CA ALA A 414 10.06 1.33 46.45
C ALA A 414 10.49 2.79 46.26
N ASP A 415 10.78 3.10 45.01
CA ASP A 415 11.11 4.40 44.49
C ASP A 415 9.89 5.08 43.87
N LEU A 416 9.88 6.41 43.95
CA LEU A 416 9.00 7.26 43.15
C LEU A 416 9.90 7.93 42.12
N ILE A 417 9.85 7.42 40.89
CA ILE A 417 10.59 7.93 39.75
C ILE A 417 9.64 8.84 38.98
N ASP A 418 9.78 10.14 39.18
CA ASP A 418 9.08 11.20 38.46
C ASP A 418 10.11 12.23 37.96
N GLU A 419 9.66 13.30 37.29
CA GLU A 419 10.52 14.42 36.86
C GLU A 419 11.45 14.96 37.98
N THR A 420 11.10 14.77 39.26
CA THR A 420 11.89 15.24 40.41
C THR A 420 12.90 14.23 40.94
N TYR A 421 12.83 12.97 40.50
CA TYR A 421 13.79 11.93 40.82
C TYR A 421 15.17 12.28 40.24
N VAL A 422 16.21 11.83 40.94
CA VAL A 422 17.61 12.06 40.56
C VAL A 422 18.35 10.77 40.77
N ASP A 423 18.89 10.19 39.69
CA ASP A 423 19.66 8.96 39.74
C ASP A 423 20.79 9.10 40.79
N PRO A 424 20.89 8.18 41.77
CA PRO A 424 21.89 8.25 42.83
C PRO A 424 23.35 8.03 42.37
N ILE A 425 23.57 7.53 41.15
CA ILE A 425 24.87 7.16 40.57
C ILE A 425 25.47 8.31 39.76
N ASP A 426 24.70 8.91 38.86
CA ASP A 426 25.16 9.90 37.87
C ASP A 426 24.20 11.10 37.70
N ALA A 427 23.13 11.17 38.49
CA ALA A 427 22.17 12.29 38.51
C ALA A 427 21.46 12.54 37.17
N GLU A 428 21.20 11.46 36.41
CA GLU A 428 20.19 11.42 35.36
C GLU A 428 18.79 11.67 35.92
N ARG A 429 17.90 12.22 35.10
CA ARG A 429 16.53 12.62 35.50
C ARG A 429 15.59 12.44 34.32
N VAL A 430 14.35 12.14 34.65
CA VAL A 430 13.23 12.08 33.70
C VAL A 430 12.90 13.47 33.15
N ASP A 431 12.50 13.57 31.88
CA ASP A 431 12.10 14.76 31.12
C ASP A 431 13.13 15.92 31.23
N ALA A 432 14.41 15.58 31.19
CA ALA A 432 15.48 16.56 31.39
C ALA A 432 16.00 17.18 30.08
N GLY A 433 15.49 16.78 28.92
CA GLY A 433 15.94 17.26 27.62
C GLY A 433 17.37 16.84 27.29
N ASP A 434 17.89 15.78 27.92
CA ASP A 434 19.30 15.39 27.93
C ASP A 434 19.60 13.99 27.40
N ALA A 435 18.70 13.44 26.58
CA ALA A 435 18.90 12.18 25.87
C ALA A 435 20.30 12.06 25.22
N LEU A 436 20.98 10.96 25.53
CA LEU A 436 22.36 10.70 25.10
C LEU A 436 22.46 9.81 23.86
N PHE A 437 21.42 9.06 23.53
CA PHE A 437 21.39 8.17 22.38
C PHE A 437 20.91 8.92 21.15
N ALA A 438 21.56 8.70 20.00
CA ALA A 438 21.27 9.45 18.77
C ALA A 438 19.90 9.15 18.15
N THR A 439 19.22 8.10 18.63
CA THR A 439 17.87 7.70 18.21
C THR A 439 16.77 8.33 19.04
N ASP A 440 17.13 8.81 20.22
CA ASP A 440 16.19 9.25 21.25
C ASP A 440 15.99 10.77 21.08
N GLY A 441 14.74 11.22 21.12
CA GLY A 441 14.31 12.60 21.24
C GLY A 441 14.74 13.22 22.57
N PRO A 442 14.56 14.54 22.77
CA PRO A 442 15.08 15.23 23.95
C PRO A 442 14.58 14.65 25.28
N ASP A 443 13.33 14.22 25.32
CA ASP A 443 12.64 13.79 26.54
C ASP A 443 12.41 12.26 26.56
N ASP A 444 12.80 11.52 25.51
CA ASP A 444 12.78 10.06 25.45
C ASP A 444 13.71 9.45 26.52
N ASP A 445 13.13 8.90 27.59
CA ASP A 445 13.84 8.40 28.75
C ASP A 445 13.98 6.88 28.79
N ARG A 446 15.07 6.42 29.39
CA ARG A 446 15.30 4.99 29.66
C ARG A 446 15.36 4.77 31.16
N ILE A 447 14.32 4.15 31.72
CA ILE A 447 14.15 4.02 33.18
C ILE A 447 14.31 2.57 33.61
N ARG A 448 15.13 2.34 34.64
CA ARG A 448 15.24 1.04 35.33
C ARG A 448 14.92 1.21 36.80
N ALA A 449 13.71 0.86 37.22
CA ALA A 449 13.27 1.10 38.58
C ALA A 449 13.96 0.17 39.60
N GLY A 450 13.99 -1.13 39.36
CA GLY A 450 14.84 -2.06 40.12
C GLY A 450 14.02 -3.12 40.86
N ASP A 451 14.37 -3.41 42.11
CA ASP A 451 13.52 -4.28 42.94
C ASP A 451 12.64 -3.37 43.82
N GLY A 452 11.47 -3.84 44.26
CA GLY A 452 10.56 -3.12 45.15
C GLY A 452 9.25 -2.73 44.48
N ASP A 453 8.28 -2.23 45.26
CA ASP A 453 7.02 -1.73 44.69
C ASP A 453 7.23 -0.27 44.27
N ASP A 454 7.62 -0.06 43.02
CA ASP A 454 8.02 1.22 42.46
C ASP A 454 6.84 1.96 41.82
N THR A 455 6.96 3.28 41.70
CA THR A 455 6.03 4.11 40.94
C THR A 455 6.81 4.97 39.96
N VAL A 456 6.57 4.76 38.67
CA VAL A 456 7.27 5.41 37.57
C VAL A 456 6.28 6.29 36.80
N PHE A 457 6.70 7.53 36.54
CA PHE A 457 6.08 8.45 35.59
C PHE A 457 7.18 8.82 34.60
N SER A 458 7.14 8.30 33.37
CA SER A 458 8.18 8.55 32.37
C SER A 458 7.94 9.84 31.58
N GLY A 459 6.70 10.21 31.30
CA GLY A 459 6.34 11.59 30.99
C GLY A 459 6.14 11.88 29.51
N LEU A 460 7.00 12.70 28.91
CA LEU A 460 6.89 13.14 27.52
C LEU A 460 7.94 12.44 26.66
N GLY A 461 7.56 11.99 25.46
CA GLY A 461 8.49 11.41 24.51
C GLY A 461 8.36 9.90 24.47
N ASP A 462 9.16 9.25 23.63
CA ASP A 462 9.07 7.80 23.42
C ASP A 462 9.93 7.10 24.49
N ASP A 463 9.31 6.72 25.60
CA ASP A 463 10.01 6.23 26.78
C ASP A 463 10.25 4.71 26.75
N THR A 464 11.23 4.25 27.52
CA THR A 464 11.43 2.82 27.78
C THR A 464 11.57 2.58 29.28
N VAL A 465 10.64 1.82 29.86
CA VAL A 465 10.59 1.53 31.29
C VAL A 465 10.76 0.03 31.56
N TRP A 466 11.75 -0.31 32.39
CA TRP A 466 11.87 -1.60 33.07
C TRP A 466 11.56 -1.41 34.55
N SER A 467 10.40 -1.85 35.02
CA SER A 467 10.02 -1.67 36.44
C SER A 467 10.74 -2.66 37.34
N GLY A 468 10.81 -3.93 36.96
CA GLY A 468 11.65 -4.92 37.61
C GLY A 468 10.86 -5.82 38.57
N ALA A 469 11.42 -6.14 39.73
CA ALA A 469 10.78 -7.11 40.62
C ALA A 469 9.94 -6.41 41.69
N GLY A 470 8.63 -6.61 41.73
CA GLY A 470 7.81 -5.86 42.68
C GLY A 470 6.33 -5.95 42.44
N ARG A 471 5.65 -4.85 42.75
CA ARG A 471 4.28 -4.62 42.33
C ARG A 471 4.19 -3.16 41.95
N ASP A 472 4.50 -2.91 40.70
CA ASP A 472 4.88 -1.61 40.19
C ASP A 472 3.69 -0.88 39.62
N LEU A 473 3.83 0.44 39.53
CA LEU A 473 2.87 1.33 38.91
C LEU A 473 3.60 2.21 37.92
N VAL A 474 3.38 1.99 36.63
CA VAL A 474 4.06 2.68 35.55
C VAL A 474 3.06 3.47 34.73
N TYR A 475 3.39 4.73 34.45
CA TYR A 475 2.69 5.58 33.49
C TYR A 475 3.70 6.01 32.42
N GLY A 476 3.45 5.61 31.16
CA GLY A 476 4.20 6.03 29.98
C GLY A 476 4.00 7.53 29.73
N GLY A 477 2.79 7.91 29.34
CA GLY A 477 2.39 9.30 29.26
C GLY A 477 1.98 9.69 27.85
N THR A 478 2.82 10.42 27.13
CA THR A 478 2.58 10.76 25.72
C THR A 478 3.80 10.39 24.91
N GLY A 479 3.61 9.72 23.77
CA GLY A 479 4.70 9.20 22.96
C GLY A 479 4.51 7.71 22.72
N ASP A 480 5.33 7.12 21.86
CA ASP A 480 5.28 5.68 21.59
C ASP A 480 6.12 4.95 22.66
N ASP A 481 5.51 4.52 23.77
CA ASP A 481 6.22 4.03 24.96
C ASP A 481 6.44 2.52 24.98
N GLU A 482 7.59 2.07 25.50
CA GLU A 482 7.88 0.66 25.75
C GLU A 482 7.89 0.36 27.26
N LEU A 483 6.84 -0.28 27.79
CA LEU A 483 6.67 -0.56 29.21
C LEU A 483 6.85 -2.05 29.53
N ARG A 484 7.63 -2.38 30.56
CA ARG A 484 7.91 -3.76 30.99
C ARG A 484 7.73 -3.92 32.49
N GLY A 485 6.71 -4.69 32.90
CA GLY A 485 6.42 -5.08 34.29
C GLY A 485 7.52 -5.93 34.92
N GLU A 486 7.92 -7.00 34.23
CA GLU A 486 8.89 -8.01 34.70
C GLU A 486 8.29 -8.95 35.77
N ASP A 487 8.82 -8.99 36.99
CA ASP A 487 8.36 -9.94 38.02
C ASP A 487 7.41 -9.22 38.98
N GLY A 488 6.09 -9.38 38.86
CA GLY A 488 5.16 -8.60 39.67
C GLY A 488 3.72 -8.67 39.21
N GLY A 489 2.79 -8.17 40.02
CA GLY A 489 1.39 -7.99 39.58
C GLY A 489 1.13 -6.52 39.32
N ASP A 490 1.64 -6.04 38.21
CA ASP A 490 1.96 -4.64 37.95
C ASP A 490 0.76 -3.87 37.38
N PHE A 491 0.85 -2.55 37.43
CA PHE A 491 -0.13 -1.64 36.86
C PHE A 491 0.58 -0.80 35.79
N LEU A 492 0.34 -1.14 34.52
CA LEU A 492 1.01 -0.53 33.38
C LEU A 492 -0.02 0.31 32.62
N TYR A 493 0.23 1.62 32.55
CA TYR A 493 -0.57 2.57 31.78
C TYR A 493 0.30 3.10 30.64
N GLY A 494 -0.05 2.76 29.40
CA GLY A 494 0.63 3.23 28.20
C GLY A 494 0.53 4.75 28.08
N GLY A 495 -0.62 5.23 27.60
CA GLY A 495 -0.88 6.66 27.51
C GLY A 495 -1.40 6.97 26.12
N ASP A 496 -1.09 8.18 25.63
CA ASP A 496 -1.37 8.53 24.24
C ASP A 496 -0.14 8.14 23.38
N GLY A 497 -0.32 7.42 22.27
CA GLY A 497 0.72 6.99 21.34
C GLY A 497 0.68 5.48 21.06
N GLN A 498 1.49 5.02 20.10
CA GLN A 498 1.58 3.59 19.78
C GLN A 498 2.45 2.86 20.80
N ASP A 499 1.84 2.34 21.85
CA ASP A 499 2.57 1.76 22.97
C ASP A 499 2.89 0.27 22.77
N THR A 500 3.99 -0.17 23.38
CA THR A 500 4.33 -1.58 23.51
C THR A 500 4.45 -1.96 24.98
N VAL A 501 3.52 -2.77 25.48
CA VAL A 501 3.45 -3.14 26.90
C VAL A 501 3.67 -4.64 27.11
N TYR A 502 4.52 -4.98 28.06
CA TYR A 502 4.81 -6.35 28.48
C TYR A 502 4.57 -6.51 29.99
N GLY A 503 3.52 -7.25 30.39
CA GLY A 503 3.27 -7.62 31.79
C GLY A 503 4.38 -8.55 32.32
N GLN A 504 4.55 -9.69 31.67
CA GLN A 504 5.55 -10.75 31.97
C GLN A 504 5.13 -11.73 33.08
N GLU A 505 5.67 -11.69 34.30
CA GLU A 505 5.35 -12.66 35.36
C GLU A 505 4.46 -12.04 36.45
N GLY A 506 3.18 -12.42 36.50
CA GLY A 506 2.26 -12.14 37.59
C GLY A 506 0.88 -11.76 37.07
N ASP A 507 -0.04 -11.38 37.97
CA ASP A 507 -1.39 -10.96 37.56
C ASP A 507 -1.35 -9.44 37.33
N ASP A 508 -1.25 -9.03 36.07
CA ASP A 508 -1.01 -7.65 35.65
C ASP A 508 -2.30 -6.91 35.28
N PHE A 509 -2.29 -5.59 35.46
CA PHE A 509 -3.30 -4.68 34.93
C PHE A 509 -2.64 -3.78 33.88
N ILE A 510 -3.05 -3.94 32.63
CA ILE A 510 -2.52 -3.20 31.48
C ILE A 510 -3.65 -2.35 30.90
N ASN A 511 -3.40 -1.06 30.75
CA ASN A 511 -4.32 -0.14 30.11
C ASN A 511 -3.56 0.81 29.18
N THR A 512 -3.73 0.61 27.89
CA THR A 512 -3.10 1.44 26.84
C THR A 512 -4.10 2.33 26.13
N SER A 513 -5.37 2.31 26.56
CA SER A 513 -6.50 2.99 25.91
C SER A 513 -6.44 4.53 25.73
N GLY A 514 -5.31 5.17 26.03
CA GLY A 514 -5.04 6.58 25.76
C GLY A 514 -6.14 7.60 25.99
N SER A 515 -6.25 8.52 25.02
CA SER A 515 -7.11 9.69 25.11
C SER A 515 -8.57 9.34 24.80
N THR A 516 -9.32 10.11 24.00
CA THR A 516 -10.76 9.82 23.82
C THR A 516 -10.97 8.94 22.60
N PRO A 517 -11.30 7.65 22.78
CA PRO A 517 -11.32 6.72 21.67
C PRO A 517 -12.39 7.09 20.64
N LEU A 518 -12.03 7.11 19.37
CA LEU A 518 -12.94 7.33 18.25
C LEU A 518 -12.82 6.19 17.23
N PRO A 519 -13.94 5.70 16.66
CA PRO A 519 -13.89 4.65 15.66
C PRO A 519 -13.34 5.16 14.32
N ASN A 520 -12.60 4.33 13.60
CA ASN A 520 -12.14 4.56 12.22
C ASN A 520 -13.26 4.90 11.25
N ILE A 521 -14.43 4.29 11.45
CA ILE A 521 -15.63 4.55 10.67
C ILE A 521 -16.66 5.27 11.56
N ASP A 522 -17.18 6.40 11.07
CA ASP A 522 -18.18 7.15 11.82
C ASP A 522 -19.48 6.35 11.96
N TYR A 523 -20.01 6.29 13.19
CA TYR A 523 -21.37 5.82 13.44
C TYR A 523 -22.36 7.00 13.37
N PRO A 524 -23.15 7.16 12.28
CA PRO A 524 -23.79 8.43 11.95
C PRO A 524 -24.77 8.94 13.02
N GLY A 525 -24.38 10.03 13.70
CA GLY A 525 -25.22 10.69 14.71
C GLY A 525 -24.89 10.33 16.16
N TYR A 526 -23.98 9.37 16.38
CA TYR A 526 -23.44 9.03 17.70
C TYR A 526 -21.99 9.48 17.82
N TYR A 527 -21.09 8.97 16.97
CA TYR A 527 -19.64 9.23 17.02
C TYR A 527 -19.10 9.67 15.65
N PRO A 528 -18.18 10.64 15.58
CA PRO A 528 -17.43 10.93 14.36
C PRO A 528 -16.36 9.86 14.09
N ALA A 529 -15.91 9.77 12.84
CA ALA A 529 -14.76 8.95 12.46
C ALA A 529 -13.47 9.57 13.01
N ASP A 530 -12.51 8.73 13.35
CA ASP A 530 -11.15 9.16 13.65
C ASP A 530 -10.52 9.84 12.41
N THR A 531 -9.67 10.83 12.68
CA THR A 531 -8.91 11.57 11.66
C THR A 531 -7.51 11.03 11.40
N ASP A 532 -6.94 10.24 12.30
CA ASP A 532 -5.62 9.61 12.22
C ASP A 532 -5.70 8.15 12.75
N PRO A 533 -6.17 7.20 11.93
CA PRO A 533 -6.56 5.83 12.32
C PRO A 533 -5.39 4.88 12.67
N GLU A 534 -4.23 5.45 13.02
CA GLU A 534 -3.00 4.69 13.28
C GLU A 534 -2.13 5.37 14.35
N ASP A 535 -2.66 6.34 15.10
CA ASP A 535 -1.89 7.12 16.07
C ASP A 535 -1.87 6.54 17.49
N ASP A 536 -2.68 5.51 17.77
CA ASP A 536 -2.79 4.82 19.08
C ASP A 536 -2.76 3.27 18.97
N ARG A 537 -2.28 2.70 17.85
CA ARG A 537 -2.18 1.22 17.68
C ARG A 537 -1.17 0.56 18.62
N ASP A 538 -1.69 -0.12 19.62
CA ASP A 538 -0.93 -0.74 20.68
C ASP A 538 -0.52 -2.19 20.40
N LEU A 539 0.56 -2.59 21.08
CA LEU A 539 1.02 -3.96 21.15
C LEU A 539 1.14 -4.40 22.61
N VAL A 540 0.22 -5.27 23.05
CA VAL A 540 0.16 -5.73 24.44
C VAL A 540 0.46 -7.21 24.57
N TYR A 541 1.33 -7.54 25.54
CA TYR A 541 1.59 -8.90 26.00
C TYR A 541 1.30 -8.98 27.51
N GLY A 542 0.28 -9.75 27.91
CA GLY A 542 -0.04 -10.07 29.31
C GLY A 542 1.09 -10.88 29.95
N GLY A 543 1.24 -12.13 29.50
CA GLY A 543 2.36 -12.98 29.87
C GLY A 543 1.95 -14.19 30.70
N VAL A 544 2.39 -14.25 31.96
CA VAL A 544 2.15 -15.37 32.87
C VAL A 544 1.38 -14.88 34.08
N GLY A 545 0.09 -15.18 34.15
CA GLY A 545 -0.78 -14.83 35.25
C GLY A 545 -2.16 -14.47 34.71
N ASN A 546 -3.07 -14.06 35.58
CA ASN A 546 -4.43 -13.72 35.16
C ASN A 546 -4.47 -12.21 34.96
N ASP A 547 -4.32 -11.78 33.72
CA ASP A 547 -4.09 -10.41 33.37
C ASP A 547 -5.41 -9.70 33.04
N THR A 548 -5.44 -8.39 33.25
CA THR A 548 -6.52 -7.53 32.80
C THR A 548 -5.97 -6.54 31.80
N ILE A 549 -6.41 -6.64 30.55
CA ILE A 549 -5.90 -5.86 29.42
C ILE A 549 -7.05 -5.02 28.87
N ILE A 550 -6.82 -3.73 28.71
CA ILE A 550 -7.77 -2.77 28.14
C ILE A 550 -7.02 -1.89 27.16
N THR A 551 -7.35 -1.97 25.88
CA THR A 551 -6.77 -1.15 24.82
C THR A 551 -7.78 -0.10 24.31
N GLY A 552 -7.43 0.60 23.24
CA GLY A 552 -7.90 1.96 22.96
C GLY A 552 -8.82 2.09 21.76
N ASP A 553 -8.63 3.19 21.04
CA ASP A 553 -8.97 3.30 19.63
C ASP A 553 -7.82 2.80 18.75
N ASP A 554 -8.14 2.52 17.49
CA ASP A 554 -7.26 1.91 16.48
C ASP A 554 -7.09 0.39 16.55
N ALA A 555 -6.49 -0.17 15.50
CA ALA A 555 -6.33 -1.61 15.32
C ALA A 555 -5.15 -2.16 16.15
N ASP A 556 -5.46 -2.62 17.36
CA ASP A 556 -4.54 -3.11 18.36
C ASP A 556 -4.13 -4.57 18.14
N THR A 557 -3.03 -4.98 18.77
CA THR A 557 -2.64 -6.40 18.83
C THR A 557 -2.39 -6.83 20.28
N ILE A 558 -3.16 -7.82 20.72
CA ILE A 558 -3.20 -8.25 22.12
C ILE A 558 -2.85 -9.74 22.24
N PHE A 559 -1.99 -10.07 23.19
CA PHE A 559 -1.66 -11.44 23.58
C PHE A 559 -1.87 -11.59 25.10
N GLY A 560 -2.86 -12.37 25.54
CA GLY A 560 -3.01 -12.76 26.96
C GLY A 560 -1.91 -13.72 27.42
N ASP A 561 -1.48 -14.60 26.52
CA ASP A 561 -0.45 -15.63 26.71
C ASP A 561 -0.89 -16.78 27.65
N THR A 562 -0.68 -16.71 28.96
CA THR A 562 -1.01 -17.82 29.87
C THR A 562 -1.64 -17.36 31.17
N GLY A 563 -2.75 -17.98 31.54
CA GLY A 563 -3.57 -17.65 32.69
C GLY A 563 -5.01 -17.41 32.22
N ASN A 564 -5.88 -17.01 33.14
CA ASN A 564 -7.28 -16.73 32.81
C ASN A 564 -7.42 -15.21 32.67
N ASP A 565 -7.28 -14.72 31.46
CA ASP A 565 -7.13 -13.30 31.16
C ASP A 565 -8.50 -12.62 30.92
N SER A 566 -8.55 -11.31 31.18
CA SER A 566 -9.70 -10.46 30.91
C SER A 566 -9.28 -9.38 29.93
N ILE A 567 -9.72 -9.50 28.69
CA ILE A 567 -9.31 -8.64 27.57
C ILE A 567 -10.51 -7.84 27.06
N ASP A 568 -10.35 -6.52 26.97
CA ASP A 568 -11.26 -5.59 26.29
C ASP A 568 -10.43 -4.88 25.21
N ALA A 569 -10.69 -5.22 23.95
CA ALA A 569 -9.89 -4.78 22.81
C ALA A 569 -10.20 -3.34 22.37
N GLY A 570 -11.34 -2.80 22.80
CA GLY A 570 -11.64 -1.39 22.61
C GLY A 570 -12.44 -1.12 21.33
N ILE A 571 -11.95 -0.23 20.49
CA ILE A 571 -12.64 0.18 19.27
C ILE A 571 -11.69 0.00 18.10
N ASP A 572 -12.24 -0.42 16.98
CA ASP A 572 -11.61 -0.73 15.70
C ASP A 572 -11.16 -2.17 15.55
N ALA A 573 -10.51 -2.48 14.43
CA ALA A 573 -10.33 -3.86 13.99
C ALA A 573 -9.12 -4.51 14.67
N ASP A 574 -9.37 -5.16 15.79
CA ASP A 574 -8.33 -5.68 16.68
C ASP A 574 -7.92 -7.12 16.36
N LEU A 575 -6.70 -7.45 16.78
CA LEU A 575 -6.18 -8.80 16.73
C LEU A 575 -5.90 -9.32 18.14
N VAL A 576 -6.73 -10.24 18.61
CA VAL A 576 -6.66 -10.77 19.99
C VAL A 576 -6.28 -12.24 20.01
N TYR A 577 -5.30 -12.57 20.85
CA TYR A 577 -4.95 -13.94 21.21
C TYR A 577 -5.10 -14.11 22.73
N GLY A 578 -6.12 -14.85 23.19
CA GLY A 578 -6.30 -15.18 24.62
C GLY A 578 -5.13 -16.01 25.13
N GLY A 579 -4.92 -17.18 24.54
CA GLY A 579 -3.73 -18.00 24.77
C GLY A 579 -4.07 -19.29 25.50
N ALA A 580 -3.67 -19.42 26.76
CA ALA A 580 -3.90 -20.64 27.53
C ALA A 580 -4.44 -20.36 28.94
N GLY A 581 -5.65 -20.83 29.21
CA GLY A 581 -6.42 -20.65 30.42
C GLY A 581 -7.85 -20.30 30.02
N ASP A 582 -8.74 -20.15 31.01
CA ASP A 582 -10.15 -19.85 30.71
C ASP A 582 -10.30 -18.32 30.62
N ASP A 583 -10.27 -17.78 29.40
CA ASP A 583 -10.17 -16.35 29.12
C ASP A 583 -11.55 -15.70 28.97
N THR A 584 -11.62 -14.38 29.19
CA THR A 584 -12.80 -13.56 28.88
C THR A 584 -12.38 -12.44 27.95
N ILE A 585 -12.91 -12.45 26.72
CA ILE A 585 -12.51 -11.55 25.65
C ILE A 585 -13.73 -10.77 25.16
N ILE A 586 -13.56 -9.46 24.99
CA ILE A 586 -14.54 -8.54 24.41
C ILE A 586 -13.83 -7.83 23.25
N GLY A 587 -14.27 -8.08 22.00
CA GLY A 587 -13.81 -7.34 20.81
C GLY A 587 -14.35 -5.92 20.78
N SER A 588 -15.58 -5.74 21.28
CA SER A 588 -16.26 -4.45 21.43
C SER A 588 -16.81 -3.89 20.11
N GLU A 589 -16.13 -3.02 19.39
CA GLU A 589 -16.67 -2.40 18.16
C GLU A 589 -15.61 -2.38 17.08
N GLY A 590 -15.76 -3.11 15.99
CA GLY A 590 -14.71 -3.18 14.98
C GLY A 590 -14.67 -4.54 14.33
N ALA A 591 -13.96 -4.68 13.21
CA ALA A 591 -13.91 -5.95 12.48
C ALA A 591 -12.83 -6.83 13.10
N ASP A 592 -13.14 -7.49 14.22
CA ASP A 592 -12.15 -8.11 15.08
C ASP A 592 -11.74 -9.49 14.59
N THR A 593 -10.51 -9.88 14.91
CA THR A 593 -10.05 -11.25 14.77
C THR A 593 -9.60 -11.78 16.12
N ILE A 594 -10.39 -12.69 16.68
CA ILE A 594 -10.19 -13.21 18.04
C ILE A 594 -9.85 -14.70 18.00
N PHE A 595 -8.80 -15.08 18.73
CA PHE A 595 -8.41 -16.46 19.00
C PHE A 595 -8.44 -16.69 20.51
N GLY A 596 -9.42 -17.45 21.02
CA GLY A 596 -9.52 -17.81 22.45
C GLY A 596 -8.30 -18.62 22.89
N GLY A 597 -8.06 -19.75 22.24
CA GLY A 597 -6.85 -20.53 22.41
C GLY A 597 -7.10 -21.87 23.09
N ALA A 598 -6.69 -22.03 24.35
CA ALA A 598 -6.84 -23.29 25.08
C ALA A 598 -7.38 -23.05 26.49
N GLY A 599 -8.56 -23.56 26.79
CA GLY A 599 -9.30 -23.32 28.03
C GLY A 599 -10.78 -23.23 27.71
N ASP A 600 -11.64 -23.12 28.73
CA ASP A 600 -13.07 -22.89 28.50
C ASP A 600 -13.31 -21.37 28.40
N ASP A 601 -13.25 -20.80 27.20
CA ASP A 601 -13.22 -19.35 26.96
C ASP A 601 -14.62 -18.72 26.85
N LEU A 602 -14.74 -17.44 27.22
CA LEU A 602 -15.93 -16.62 27.02
C LEU A 602 -15.60 -15.44 26.09
N ILE A 603 -16.18 -15.44 24.89
CA ILE A 603 -15.85 -14.47 23.85
C ILE A 603 -17.10 -13.71 23.41
N TYR A 604 -16.98 -12.38 23.34
CA TYR A 604 -17.94 -11.48 22.71
C TYR A 604 -17.22 -10.81 21.54
N GLY A 605 -17.74 -10.98 20.31
CA GLY A 605 -17.28 -10.23 19.13
C GLY A 605 -17.57 -8.74 19.34
N GLY A 606 -18.86 -8.42 19.48
CA GLY A 606 -19.27 -7.07 19.86
C GLY A 606 -19.16 -6.73 21.36
N LEU A 607 -20.00 -5.77 21.78
CA LEU A 607 -20.02 -5.26 23.16
C LEU A 607 -20.43 -6.32 24.20
N GLY A 608 -19.76 -6.28 25.36
CA GLY A 608 -20.02 -7.18 26.49
C GLY A 608 -21.40 -7.01 27.16
N GLU A 609 -21.79 -7.95 28.02
CA GLU A 609 -23.14 -7.95 28.63
C GLU A 609 -23.51 -6.67 29.38
N GLY A 610 -24.65 -6.07 29.01
CA GLY A 610 -25.26 -4.94 29.72
C GLY A 610 -24.73 -3.55 29.33
N VAL A 611 -23.82 -3.51 28.35
CA VAL A 611 -23.42 -2.32 27.59
C VAL A 611 -23.94 -2.53 26.15
N GLY A 612 -24.13 -1.48 25.36
CA GLY A 612 -24.22 -1.68 23.91
C GLY A 612 -25.54 -2.10 23.26
N GLU A 613 -26.45 -2.86 23.90
CA GLU A 613 -27.67 -3.46 23.26
C GLU A 613 -28.63 -2.52 22.49
N ALA A 614 -28.35 -1.23 22.42
CA ALA A 614 -29.03 -0.31 21.52
C ALA A 614 -28.36 -0.20 20.13
N LEU A 615 -27.18 -0.80 19.94
CA LEU A 615 -26.39 -0.82 18.70
C LEU A 615 -26.52 -2.15 17.97
N ASP A 616 -26.70 -3.27 18.67
CA ASP A 616 -27.11 -4.57 18.10
C ASP A 616 -28.47 -4.41 17.38
N LEU A 617 -28.45 -4.17 16.08
CA LEU A 617 -29.59 -3.70 15.31
C LEU A 617 -29.62 -4.37 13.94
N PRO A 618 -30.75 -4.99 13.54
CA PRO A 618 -30.85 -5.60 12.22
C PRO A 618 -30.54 -4.63 11.08
N ASP A 619 -29.93 -5.15 10.03
CA ASP A 619 -29.55 -4.48 8.77
C ASP A 619 -30.54 -3.43 8.23
N ASP A 620 -31.84 -3.66 8.41
CA ASP A 620 -32.89 -2.81 7.86
C ASP A 620 -33.09 -1.48 8.62
N VAL A 621 -32.63 -1.42 9.86
CA VAL A 621 -32.67 -0.25 10.75
C VAL A 621 -31.29 0.27 11.10
N ASP A 622 -30.24 -0.54 10.97
CA ASP A 622 -28.88 -0.09 11.17
C ASP A 622 -28.45 0.95 10.11
N LEU A 623 -27.65 1.92 10.56
CA LEU A 623 -27.17 3.01 9.74
C LEU A 623 -25.93 2.61 8.92
N ARG A 624 -25.34 1.46 9.21
CA ARG A 624 -24.08 0.95 8.71
C ARG A 624 -24.05 -0.58 8.42
N PRO A 625 -25.08 -1.19 7.81
CA PRO A 625 -25.38 -2.65 7.74
C PRO A 625 -24.36 -3.62 7.06
N GLU A 626 -23.09 -3.25 6.90
CA GLU A 626 -22.03 -4.13 6.42
C GLU A 626 -20.71 -3.70 7.10
N ASN A 627 -20.77 -3.21 8.34
CA ASN A 627 -19.60 -2.62 9.01
C ASN A 627 -19.19 -3.52 10.15
N ASN A 628 -17.99 -4.08 10.08
CA ASN A 628 -17.34 -4.72 11.23
C ASN A 628 -17.73 -6.19 11.51
N PRO A 629 -17.81 -7.07 10.48
CA PRO A 629 -17.97 -8.50 10.77
C PRO A 629 -16.74 -9.09 11.46
N ASP A 630 -16.98 -9.87 12.50
CA ASP A 630 -15.96 -10.49 13.33
C ASP A 630 -15.55 -11.87 12.83
N VAL A 631 -14.31 -12.25 13.15
CA VAL A 631 -13.81 -13.61 12.94
C VAL A 631 -13.31 -14.17 14.27
N ILE A 632 -14.03 -15.15 14.81
CA ILE A 632 -13.78 -15.68 16.15
C ILE A 632 -13.50 -17.18 16.09
N PHE A 633 -12.42 -17.59 16.75
CA PHE A 633 -12.05 -18.99 16.96
C PHE A 633 -11.94 -19.26 18.46
N GLY A 634 -12.80 -20.13 19.01
CA GLY A 634 -12.74 -20.57 20.42
C GLY A 634 -11.44 -21.29 20.71
N GLY A 635 -11.19 -22.38 19.99
CA GLY A 635 -9.93 -23.11 20.06
C GLY A 635 -10.09 -24.48 20.70
N ALA A 636 -9.58 -24.69 21.90
CA ALA A 636 -9.64 -25.99 22.56
C ALA A 636 -10.18 -25.85 23.99
N GLY A 637 -11.30 -26.48 24.28
CA GLY A 637 -12.05 -26.35 25.54
C GLY A 637 -13.52 -26.21 25.23
N ASN A 638 -14.36 -25.95 26.23
CA ASN A 638 -15.79 -25.76 26.02
C ASN A 638 -16.07 -24.26 26.03
N ASP A 639 -16.04 -23.66 24.86
CA ASP A 639 -16.07 -22.23 24.65
C ASP A 639 -17.51 -21.71 24.57
N THR A 640 -17.71 -20.45 24.94
CA THR A 640 -18.99 -19.74 24.74
C THR A 640 -18.72 -18.47 23.94
N ILE A 641 -19.28 -18.40 22.73
CA ILE A 641 -19.03 -17.35 21.77
C ILE A 641 -20.34 -16.63 21.43
N TYR A 642 -20.30 -15.31 21.43
CA TYR A 642 -21.38 -14.43 20.98
C TYR A 642 -20.86 -13.54 19.85
N GLY A 643 -21.42 -13.65 18.64
CA GLY A 643 -21.12 -12.75 17.52
C GLY A 643 -21.61 -11.33 17.82
N ARG A 644 -22.94 -11.21 17.96
CA ARG A 644 -23.75 -10.02 18.34
C ARG A 644 -24.49 -9.41 17.16
N ASP A 645 -23.81 -8.60 16.37
CA ASP A 645 -24.35 -7.80 15.27
C ASP A 645 -23.38 -7.95 14.09
N ASP A 646 -23.84 -7.67 12.87
CA ASP A 646 -23.09 -7.89 11.62
C ASP A 646 -22.93 -9.37 11.20
N ASP A 647 -22.52 -9.59 9.94
CA ASP A 647 -22.36 -10.93 9.35
C ASP A 647 -21.08 -11.65 9.89
N ASP A 648 -21.14 -12.26 11.08
CA ASP A 648 -19.98 -12.82 11.79
C ASP A 648 -19.55 -14.22 11.32
N SER A 649 -18.29 -14.59 11.62
CA SER A 649 -17.75 -15.93 11.37
C SER A 649 -17.19 -16.55 12.65
N LEU A 650 -17.92 -17.51 13.21
CA LEU A 650 -17.64 -18.15 14.50
C LEU A 650 -17.23 -19.62 14.33
N SER A 651 -16.19 -20.06 15.03
CA SER A 651 -15.74 -21.46 15.08
C SER A 651 -15.44 -21.86 16.53
N GLY A 652 -16.09 -22.94 17.00
CA GLY A 652 -15.92 -23.47 18.35
C GLY A 652 -14.54 -24.12 18.51
N GLY A 653 -14.31 -25.21 17.80
CA GLY A 653 -13.01 -25.89 17.76
C GLY A 653 -13.06 -27.28 18.39
N ASP A 654 -12.15 -27.58 19.32
CA ASP A 654 -12.12 -28.86 20.04
C ASP A 654 -12.87 -28.73 21.39
N GLY A 655 -14.07 -29.31 21.56
CA GLY A 655 -14.78 -29.36 22.84
C GLY A 655 -16.30 -29.27 22.70
N ASP A 656 -17.06 -29.22 23.80
CA ASP A 656 -18.53 -29.07 23.72
C ASP A 656 -18.89 -27.58 23.79
N ASP A 657 -18.96 -26.90 22.64
CA ASP A 657 -19.03 -25.44 22.53
C ASP A 657 -20.46 -24.88 22.47
N VAL A 658 -20.59 -23.58 22.74
CA VAL A 658 -21.86 -22.84 22.63
C VAL A 658 -21.64 -21.57 21.80
N LEU A 659 -22.26 -21.50 20.63
CA LEU A 659 -22.14 -20.41 19.68
C LEU A 659 -23.49 -19.73 19.47
N TYR A 660 -23.51 -18.40 19.58
CA TYR A 660 -24.64 -17.53 19.27
C TYR A 660 -24.22 -16.58 18.16
N GLY A 661 -24.89 -16.62 17.00
CA GLY A 661 -24.65 -15.70 15.89
C GLY A 661 -25.06 -14.29 16.29
N GLY A 662 -26.37 -14.08 16.43
CA GLY A 662 -26.92 -12.85 16.96
C GLY A 662 -27.84 -12.22 15.94
N VAL A 663 -27.46 -11.06 15.42
CA VAL A 663 -28.22 -10.30 14.44
C VAL A 663 -27.44 -10.27 13.14
N ASP A 664 -28.17 -10.39 12.03
CA ASP A 664 -27.67 -10.47 10.65
C ASP A 664 -27.14 -11.87 10.29
N ASN A 665 -26.47 -12.03 9.14
CA ASN A 665 -26.33 -13.35 8.51
C ASN A 665 -25.00 -14.00 8.89
N ASP A 666 -25.07 -14.90 9.86
CA ASP A 666 -23.86 -15.45 10.47
C ASP A 666 -23.39 -16.76 9.87
N PHE A 667 -22.09 -17.04 10.03
CA PHE A 667 -21.49 -18.34 9.79
C PHE A 667 -20.98 -18.96 11.10
N LEU A 668 -21.58 -20.07 11.53
CA LEU A 668 -21.20 -20.80 12.75
C LEU A 668 -20.70 -22.21 12.42
N SER A 669 -19.60 -22.62 13.06
CA SER A 669 -19.03 -23.97 12.96
C SER A 669 -18.72 -24.52 14.35
N GLY A 670 -19.27 -25.68 14.71
CA GLY A 670 -18.98 -26.36 15.99
C GLY A 670 -17.61 -27.04 15.99
N ASP A 671 -17.29 -27.72 14.89
CA ASP A 671 -16.06 -28.50 14.68
C ASP A 671 -16.04 -29.86 15.41
N GLU A 672 -15.15 -30.12 16.38
CA GLU A 672 -15.08 -31.41 17.12
C GLU A 672 -15.82 -31.28 18.46
N GLY A 673 -17.03 -31.80 18.62
CA GLY A 673 -17.77 -31.47 19.84
C GLY A 673 -19.18 -32.04 19.96
N ASN A 674 -19.83 -31.82 21.11
CA ASN A 674 -21.30 -31.87 21.15
C ASN A 674 -21.79 -30.44 21.34
N ASP A 675 -21.90 -29.74 20.23
CA ASP A 675 -22.00 -28.29 20.23
C ASP A 675 -23.46 -27.82 20.26
N LEU A 676 -23.65 -26.58 20.72
CA LEU A 676 -24.90 -25.85 20.62
C LEU A 676 -24.68 -24.62 19.74
N LEU A 677 -25.29 -24.61 18.56
CA LEU A 677 -25.24 -23.48 17.63
C LEU A 677 -26.64 -22.87 17.51
N GLU A 678 -26.74 -21.56 17.73
CA GLU A 678 -27.97 -20.76 17.59
C GLU A 678 -27.68 -19.56 16.67
N GLY A 679 -28.33 -19.50 15.51
CA GLY A 679 -28.13 -18.40 14.53
C GLY A 679 -28.82 -17.09 14.93
N ASP A 680 -29.93 -17.19 15.67
CA ASP A 680 -30.74 -16.06 16.16
C ASP A 680 -31.52 -15.30 15.05
N GLU A 681 -31.19 -14.07 14.67
CA GLU A 681 -31.92 -13.27 13.65
C GLU A 681 -31.09 -13.11 12.37
N GLY A 682 -31.48 -13.66 11.23
CA GLY A 682 -30.67 -13.55 10.01
C GLY A 682 -30.90 -14.69 9.04
N ASP A 683 -30.31 -14.67 7.83
CA ASP A 683 -30.26 -15.87 6.97
C ASP A 683 -28.94 -16.63 7.23
N ASP A 684 -28.90 -17.46 8.27
CA ASP A 684 -27.64 -18.01 8.83
C ASP A 684 -27.12 -19.27 8.14
N THR A 685 -25.84 -19.57 8.35
CA THR A 685 -25.23 -20.86 7.99
C THR A 685 -24.57 -21.51 9.20
N LEU A 686 -25.12 -22.65 9.64
CA LEU A 686 -24.63 -23.42 10.79
C LEU A 686 -24.06 -24.77 10.33
N VAL A 687 -22.91 -25.16 10.87
CA VAL A 687 -22.25 -26.44 10.64
C VAL A 687 -21.93 -27.08 11.99
N GLY A 688 -22.52 -28.23 12.32
CA GLY A 688 -22.22 -28.98 13.54
C GLY A 688 -20.79 -29.50 13.53
N GLY A 689 -20.53 -30.55 12.75
CA GLY A 689 -19.18 -31.06 12.54
C GLY A 689 -19.06 -32.56 12.83
N GLU A 690 -18.12 -32.93 13.70
CA GLU A 690 -18.01 -34.28 14.26
C GLU A 690 -18.80 -34.38 15.58
N ASP A 691 -19.19 -35.59 15.99
CA ASP A 691 -19.94 -35.87 17.22
C ASP A 691 -21.43 -35.38 17.18
N SER A 692 -22.11 -35.10 18.29
CA SER A 692 -23.59 -35.01 18.32
C SER A 692 -24.09 -33.63 18.70
N ASP A 693 -24.50 -32.85 17.71
CA ASP A 693 -24.72 -31.42 17.87
C ASP A 693 -26.19 -31.04 18.03
N THR A 694 -26.42 -29.83 18.54
CA THR A 694 -27.74 -29.18 18.58
C THR A 694 -27.71 -27.89 17.79
N LEU A 695 -28.45 -27.82 16.69
CA LEU A 695 -28.51 -26.64 15.82
C LEU A 695 -29.90 -26.02 15.85
N ILE A 696 -29.94 -24.70 16.00
CA ILE A 696 -31.13 -23.85 16.01
C ILE A 696 -30.87 -22.72 15.00
N GLY A 697 -31.63 -22.68 13.90
CA GLY A 697 -31.46 -21.64 12.88
C GLY A 697 -31.85 -20.28 13.45
N GLY A 698 -33.15 -20.07 13.61
CA GLY A 698 -33.66 -18.86 14.26
C GLY A 698 -34.71 -18.20 13.38
N ASP A 699 -34.78 -16.88 13.40
CA ASP A 699 -35.62 -16.08 12.50
C ASP A 699 -34.88 -15.84 11.18
N GLY A 700 -35.22 -16.57 10.13
CA GLY A 700 -34.36 -16.53 8.95
C GLY A 700 -34.78 -17.37 7.78
N ALA A 701 -33.88 -17.55 6.82
CA ALA A 701 -33.92 -18.64 5.86
C ALA A 701 -32.57 -19.37 5.88
N ASP A 702 -32.44 -20.26 6.86
CA ASP A 702 -31.13 -20.71 7.32
C ASP A 702 -30.64 -21.95 6.58
N VAL A 703 -29.35 -22.21 6.67
CA VAL A 703 -28.70 -23.40 6.12
C VAL A 703 -27.97 -24.15 7.23
N LEU A 704 -28.51 -25.29 7.65
CA LEU A 704 -27.98 -26.09 8.76
C LEU A 704 -27.41 -27.41 8.24
N PHE A 705 -26.17 -27.73 8.60
CA PHE A 705 -25.50 -28.99 8.33
C PHE A 705 -25.15 -29.68 9.66
N GLY A 706 -25.66 -30.88 9.89
CA GLY A 706 -25.34 -31.67 11.08
C GLY A 706 -23.92 -32.20 11.03
N GLY A 707 -23.65 -33.07 10.06
CA GLY A 707 -22.29 -33.56 9.79
C GLY A 707 -22.19 -35.06 10.00
N ALA A 708 -21.39 -35.47 10.97
CA ALA A 708 -21.27 -36.87 11.37
C ALA A 708 -22.12 -37.16 12.61
N ASP A 709 -22.44 -38.43 12.83
CA ASP A 709 -23.09 -38.91 14.05
C ASP A 709 -24.56 -38.48 14.23
N ARG A 710 -24.96 -37.91 15.38
CA ARG A 710 -26.39 -37.80 15.76
C ARG A 710 -26.77 -36.38 16.10
N ASP A 711 -27.34 -35.69 15.14
CA ASP A 711 -27.63 -34.28 15.31
C ASP A 711 -29.09 -34.02 15.68
N LEU A 712 -29.30 -32.95 16.42
CA LEU A 712 -30.60 -32.44 16.82
C LEU A 712 -30.83 -31.06 16.21
N PHE A 713 -31.73 -31.00 15.23
CA PHE A 713 -32.20 -29.74 14.68
C PHE A 713 -33.48 -29.32 15.39
N ILE A 714 -33.51 -28.13 15.99
CA ILE A 714 -34.70 -27.58 16.66
C ILE A 714 -35.28 -26.46 15.80
N VAL A 715 -36.57 -26.56 15.50
CA VAL A 715 -37.30 -25.51 14.76
C VAL A 715 -38.38 -24.96 15.68
N ASP A 716 -38.15 -23.77 16.23
CA ASP A 716 -39.03 -23.12 17.20
C ASP A 716 -39.90 -22.01 16.58
N THR A 717 -39.40 -21.34 15.54
CA THR A 717 -40.16 -20.43 14.67
C THR A 717 -40.33 -21.05 13.27
N PRO A 718 -41.46 -20.82 12.58
CA PRO A 718 -41.58 -21.16 11.17
C PRO A 718 -40.82 -20.12 10.33
N ALA A 719 -39.49 -20.24 10.33
CA ALA A 719 -38.56 -19.46 9.53
C ALA A 719 -38.61 -19.91 8.05
N GLY A 720 -38.31 -18.99 7.13
CA GLY A 720 -38.28 -19.23 5.68
C GLY A 720 -39.42 -18.59 4.88
N GLY A 721 -39.08 -17.98 3.75
CA GLY A 721 -39.94 -17.13 2.94
C GLY A 721 -41.36 -17.67 2.65
N VAL A 722 -42.38 -16.83 2.84
CA VAL A 722 -43.82 -17.11 2.63
C VAL A 722 -44.22 -17.43 1.18
N THR A 723 -43.28 -17.51 0.24
CA THR A 723 -43.55 -17.81 -1.17
C THR A 723 -42.75 -19.01 -1.65
N ALA A 724 -43.35 -19.83 -2.51
CA ALA A 724 -42.70 -21.05 -3.03
C ALA A 724 -41.39 -20.80 -3.82
N ASP A 725 -41.08 -19.56 -4.19
CA ASP A 725 -39.89 -19.14 -4.93
C ASP A 725 -38.94 -18.24 -4.08
N GLY A 726 -39.21 -18.06 -2.78
CA GLY A 726 -38.35 -17.30 -1.86
C GLY A 726 -37.21 -18.15 -1.28
N PRO A 727 -36.25 -17.53 -0.56
CA PRO A 727 -35.27 -18.27 0.23
C PRO A 727 -35.99 -19.13 1.28
N ARG A 728 -35.45 -20.32 1.53
CA ARG A 728 -36.05 -21.35 2.38
C ARG A 728 -34.98 -21.90 3.29
N GLU A 729 -35.41 -22.25 4.49
CA GLU A 729 -34.62 -23.08 5.39
C GLU A 729 -34.22 -24.39 4.72
N PHE A 730 -32.96 -24.76 4.86
CA PHE A 730 -32.41 -26.01 4.39
C PHE A 730 -31.65 -26.72 5.52
N ILE A 731 -32.02 -27.97 5.77
CA ILE A 731 -31.38 -28.81 6.78
C ILE A 731 -30.82 -30.07 6.13
N ASP A 732 -29.57 -30.40 6.40
CA ASP A 732 -28.94 -31.64 5.99
C ASP A 732 -28.30 -32.34 7.19
N GLY A 733 -28.80 -33.53 7.57
CA GLY A 733 -28.23 -34.29 8.69
C GLY A 733 -26.83 -34.83 8.41
N GLY A 734 -26.60 -35.28 7.18
CA GLY A 734 -25.37 -35.98 6.81
C GLY A 734 -25.53 -37.50 6.85
N GLU A 735 -24.46 -38.23 6.53
CA GLU A 735 -24.48 -39.71 6.38
C GLU A 735 -23.22 -40.36 6.97
N GLU A 736 -22.39 -39.58 7.67
CA GLU A 736 -21.16 -40.06 8.30
C GLU A 736 -21.45 -40.44 9.77
N GLY A 737 -20.66 -41.35 10.37
CA GLY A 737 -20.84 -41.72 11.79
C GLY A 737 -22.09 -42.56 12.12
N ASP A 738 -22.62 -42.39 13.33
CA ASP A 738 -23.90 -42.92 13.86
C ASP A 738 -25.12 -42.11 13.37
N ASP A 739 -25.30 -42.07 12.05
CA ASP A 739 -26.36 -41.48 11.20
C ASP A 739 -27.82 -41.51 11.72
N TYR A 740 -28.13 -40.90 12.86
CA TYR A 740 -29.49 -40.92 13.41
C TYR A 740 -29.97 -39.53 13.82
N ASP A 741 -30.14 -38.70 12.81
CA ASP A 741 -30.44 -37.29 12.95
C ASP A 741 -31.92 -37.07 13.26
N THR A 742 -32.15 -36.05 14.08
CA THR A 742 -33.47 -35.72 14.61
C THR A 742 -33.86 -34.30 14.27
N LEU A 743 -34.90 -34.15 13.44
CA LEU A 743 -35.58 -32.88 13.23
C LEU A 743 -36.73 -32.72 14.22
N ASP A 744 -36.60 -31.80 15.16
CA ASP A 744 -37.59 -31.49 16.18
C ASP A 744 -38.49 -30.29 15.81
N LEU A 745 -39.72 -30.60 15.40
CA LEU A 745 -40.73 -29.61 15.03
C LEU A 745 -41.67 -29.28 16.20
N ARG A 746 -41.27 -29.51 17.45
CA ARG A 746 -42.10 -29.22 18.64
C ARG A 746 -42.01 -27.74 19.01
N GLY A 747 -42.91 -26.93 18.46
CA GLY A 747 -42.96 -25.50 18.82
C GLY A 747 -43.38 -24.65 17.63
N SER A 748 -42.97 -25.08 16.44
CA SER A 748 -43.15 -24.46 15.13
C SER A 748 -44.59 -24.24 14.61
N GLY A 749 -45.61 -24.42 15.44
CA GLY A 749 -47.01 -24.18 15.05
C GLY A 749 -47.63 -25.24 14.12
N PRO A 750 -48.73 -24.91 13.40
CA PRO A 750 -49.38 -25.83 12.47
C PRO A 750 -48.54 -26.08 11.21
N PHE A 751 -48.32 -27.36 10.85
CA PHE A 751 -47.57 -27.70 9.63
C PHE A 751 -48.07 -28.97 8.93
N ARG A 752 -47.52 -29.23 7.73
CA ARG A 752 -47.63 -30.50 6.99
C ARG A 752 -46.28 -30.91 6.44
N ILE A 753 -45.92 -32.19 6.62
CA ILE A 753 -44.71 -32.77 6.06
C ILE A 753 -45.04 -33.53 4.77
N ASP A 754 -44.28 -33.26 3.72
CA ASP A 754 -44.33 -33.94 2.42
C ASP A 754 -42.97 -34.63 2.16
N TYR A 755 -42.86 -35.91 2.53
CA TYR A 755 -41.66 -36.72 2.28
C TYR A 755 -41.43 -36.98 0.79
N SER A 756 -40.16 -37.04 0.39
CA SER A 756 -39.74 -37.43 -0.94
C SER A 756 -40.18 -38.86 -1.26
N ALA A 757 -40.59 -39.08 -2.51
CA ALA A 757 -41.04 -40.39 -2.96
C ALA A 757 -39.88 -41.39 -3.15
N ASP A 758 -38.67 -40.86 -3.35
CA ASP A 758 -37.48 -41.62 -3.69
C ASP A 758 -36.58 -41.88 -2.46
N ASN A 759 -36.63 -41.01 -1.45
CA ASN A 759 -35.91 -41.14 -0.18
C ASN A 759 -36.82 -40.74 1.00
N PRO A 760 -37.14 -41.63 1.96
CA PRO A 760 -37.94 -41.26 3.14
C PRO A 760 -37.21 -40.38 4.16
N GLU A 761 -35.88 -40.25 4.06
CA GLU A 761 -35.05 -39.35 4.89
C GLU A 761 -35.03 -37.91 4.34
N ASP A 762 -35.63 -37.67 3.16
CA ASP A 762 -35.76 -36.34 2.57
C ASP A 762 -37.24 -35.87 2.57
N GLY A 763 -37.46 -34.57 2.67
CA GLY A 763 -38.79 -34.01 2.54
C GLY A 763 -38.87 -32.50 2.63
N THR A 764 -40.11 -32.00 2.60
CA THR A 764 -40.43 -30.59 2.80
C THR A 764 -41.46 -30.43 3.90
N VAL A 765 -41.18 -29.60 4.90
CA VAL A 765 -42.14 -29.10 5.88
C VAL A 765 -42.80 -27.84 5.35
N ASN A 766 -44.13 -27.79 5.42
CA ASN A 766 -44.94 -26.65 5.01
C ASN A 766 -45.62 -26.08 6.26
N PHE A 767 -45.22 -24.89 6.70
CA PHE A 767 -45.80 -24.22 7.86
C PHE A 767 -47.06 -23.44 7.48
N PHE A 768 -47.99 -23.30 8.42
CA PHE A 768 -49.23 -22.55 8.25
C PHE A 768 -49.50 -21.60 9.40
N ASP A 769 -50.04 -20.43 9.10
CA ASP A 769 -50.52 -19.47 10.10
C ASP A 769 -51.79 -19.99 10.81
N GLU A 770 -52.26 -19.27 11.83
CA GLU A 770 -53.49 -19.61 12.56
C GLU A 770 -54.75 -19.68 11.66
N ASP A 771 -54.73 -19.00 10.51
CA ASP A 771 -55.81 -18.95 9.53
C ASP A 771 -55.70 -20.05 8.45
N GLY A 772 -54.61 -20.83 8.47
CA GLY A 772 -54.32 -21.92 7.55
C GLY A 772 -53.71 -21.49 6.21
N ASN A 773 -53.18 -20.27 6.11
CA ASN A 773 -52.39 -19.83 4.96
C ASN A 773 -50.94 -20.31 5.10
N PRO A 774 -50.21 -20.56 4.01
CA PRO A 774 -48.78 -20.86 4.08
C PRO A 774 -48.01 -19.76 4.83
N ALA A 775 -47.21 -20.17 5.81
CA ALA A 775 -46.41 -19.29 6.67
C ALA A 775 -44.91 -19.45 6.46
N GLY A 776 -44.45 -20.58 5.91
CA GLY A 776 -43.03 -20.83 5.62
C GLY A 776 -42.80 -22.23 5.04
N TYR A 777 -41.58 -22.48 4.58
CA TYR A 777 -41.14 -23.75 4.01
C TYR A 777 -39.75 -24.11 4.54
N LEU A 778 -39.57 -25.37 4.94
CA LEU A 778 -38.28 -25.96 5.30
C LEU A 778 -38.07 -27.22 4.47
N ASP A 779 -36.95 -27.29 3.79
CA ASP A 779 -36.52 -28.48 3.04
C ASP A 779 -35.46 -29.23 3.87
N PHE A 780 -35.58 -30.56 3.99
CA PHE A 780 -34.61 -31.38 4.72
C PHE A 780 -34.14 -32.59 3.90
N SER A 781 -32.89 -32.98 4.09
CA SER A 781 -32.30 -34.22 3.59
C SER A 781 -31.58 -34.99 4.69
N ASN A 782 -31.48 -36.30 4.51
CA ASN A 782 -30.74 -37.19 5.41
C ASN A 782 -31.17 -37.05 6.88
N ILE A 783 -32.49 -37.09 7.16
CA ILE A 783 -33.04 -37.08 8.53
C ILE A 783 -33.82 -38.37 8.81
N GLU A 784 -33.34 -39.18 9.74
CA GLU A 784 -33.95 -40.48 10.10
C GLU A 784 -35.16 -40.33 11.00
N ASN A 785 -35.18 -39.28 11.83
CA ASN A 785 -36.18 -39.11 12.88
C ASN A 785 -36.76 -37.70 12.94
N VAL A 786 -37.81 -37.45 12.16
CA VAL A 786 -38.63 -36.25 12.36
C VAL A 786 -39.56 -36.44 13.56
N ILE A 787 -39.43 -35.58 14.58
CA ILE A 787 -40.38 -35.46 15.69
C ILE A 787 -41.43 -34.43 15.28
N PRO A 788 -42.59 -34.86 14.75
CA PRO A 788 -43.66 -33.91 14.49
C PRO A 788 -44.16 -33.34 15.83
N CYS A 789 -44.55 -32.06 15.84
CA CYS A 789 -45.41 -31.51 16.88
C CYS A 789 -46.47 -32.55 17.24
N PHE A 790 -46.52 -32.87 18.54
CA PHE A 790 -47.42 -33.90 19.03
C PHE A 790 -48.82 -33.60 18.54
N THR A 791 -49.41 -34.59 17.88
CA THR A 791 -50.74 -34.57 17.28
C THR A 791 -51.72 -33.83 18.21
N PRO A 792 -52.13 -32.60 17.90
CA PRO A 792 -53.40 -32.12 18.39
C PRO A 792 -54.48 -33.03 17.78
N GLY A 793 -55.54 -33.32 18.53
CA GLY A 793 -56.69 -33.96 17.94
C GLY A 793 -56.70 -35.48 17.95
N THR A 794 -56.70 -36.07 19.16
CA THR A 794 -57.55 -37.27 19.31
C THR A 794 -58.94 -36.90 18.81
N LEU A 795 -59.34 -37.52 17.71
CA LEU A 795 -60.55 -37.18 17.02
C LEU A 795 -61.72 -37.93 17.66
N ILE A 796 -62.69 -37.18 18.16
CA ILE A 796 -63.90 -37.71 18.77
C ILE A 796 -65.03 -37.69 17.75
N ALA A 797 -65.69 -38.83 17.56
CA ALA A 797 -66.80 -38.92 16.62
C ALA A 797 -68.03 -38.16 17.14
N THR A 798 -68.49 -37.15 16.39
CA THR A 798 -69.73 -36.42 16.65
C THR A 798 -70.77 -36.68 15.56
N PRO A 799 -72.05 -36.33 15.77
CA PRO A 799 -73.07 -36.41 14.72
C PRO A 799 -72.78 -35.56 13.47
N LYS A 800 -71.82 -34.61 13.56
CA LYS A 800 -71.42 -33.72 12.46
C LYS A 800 -70.12 -34.15 11.78
N GLY A 801 -69.45 -35.20 12.27
CA GLY A 801 -68.12 -35.60 11.84
C GLY A 801 -67.18 -35.77 13.03
N GLU A 802 -66.00 -36.31 12.77
CA GLU A 802 -64.91 -36.37 13.74
C GLU A 802 -64.36 -34.96 14.01
N VAL A 803 -64.16 -34.61 15.28
CA VAL A 803 -63.59 -33.31 15.68
C VAL A 803 -62.48 -33.51 16.72
N PRO A 804 -61.46 -32.64 16.77
CA PRO A 804 -60.42 -32.70 17.79
C PRO A 804 -60.98 -32.58 19.21
N VAL A 805 -60.45 -33.36 20.16
CA VAL A 805 -60.94 -33.39 21.54
C VAL A 805 -60.81 -32.04 22.26
N GLU A 806 -59.79 -31.25 21.93
CA GLU A 806 -59.55 -29.89 22.43
C GLU A 806 -60.61 -28.89 21.99
N SER A 807 -61.33 -29.17 20.90
CA SER A 807 -62.41 -28.32 20.40
C SER A 807 -63.76 -28.58 21.08
N LEU A 808 -63.87 -29.67 21.86
CA LEU A 808 -65.11 -30.05 22.52
C LEU A 808 -65.35 -29.22 23.78
N THR A 809 -66.59 -28.78 23.95
CA THR A 809 -67.04 -28.00 25.09
C THR A 809 -68.29 -28.62 25.73
N ALA A 810 -68.58 -28.24 26.98
CA ALA A 810 -69.83 -28.64 27.63
C ALA A 810 -71.04 -28.15 26.82
N GLY A 811 -71.90 -29.07 26.39
CA GLY A 811 -72.99 -28.79 25.46
C GLY A 811 -72.87 -29.51 24.12
N ASP A 812 -71.65 -29.88 23.72
CA ASP A 812 -71.42 -30.60 22.47
C ASP A 812 -71.92 -32.04 22.54
N ARG A 813 -72.26 -32.60 21.38
CA ARG A 813 -72.86 -33.95 21.27
C ARG A 813 -71.88 -34.92 20.63
N VAL A 814 -71.63 -36.03 21.31
CA VAL A 814 -70.67 -37.08 20.90
C VAL A 814 -71.40 -38.39 20.67
N ILE A 815 -70.91 -39.19 19.72
CA ILE A 815 -71.39 -40.54 19.45
C ILE A 815 -70.77 -41.48 20.49
N THR A 816 -71.63 -42.15 21.26
CA THR A 816 -71.24 -43.13 22.27
C THR A 816 -71.73 -44.52 21.86
N ARG A 817 -71.05 -45.55 22.36
CA ARG A 817 -71.38 -46.94 22.07
C ARG A 817 -72.65 -47.41 22.78
N ASP A 818 -72.82 -46.99 24.03
CA ASP A 818 -73.78 -47.60 24.94
C ASP A 818 -75.15 -46.94 24.88
N ASN A 819 -75.22 -45.60 24.79
CA ASN A 819 -76.48 -44.86 24.82
C ASN A 819 -76.68 -43.93 23.61
N GLY A 820 -75.96 -44.15 22.52
CA GLY A 820 -76.12 -43.38 21.28
C GLY A 820 -75.52 -41.97 21.36
N ILE A 821 -76.22 -40.94 20.86
CA ILE A 821 -75.69 -39.57 20.88
C ILE A 821 -75.92 -38.96 22.27
N GLN A 822 -74.85 -38.64 22.97
CA GLN A 822 -74.88 -38.05 24.31
C GLN A 822 -74.29 -36.66 24.32
N GLN A 823 -74.76 -35.82 25.24
CA GLN A 823 -74.28 -34.45 25.40
C GLN A 823 -73.20 -34.38 26.49
N ILE A 824 -72.09 -33.73 26.19
CA ILE A 824 -71.02 -33.47 27.15
C ILE A 824 -71.56 -32.52 28.23
N CYS A 825 -71.44 -32.92 29.49
CA CYS A 825 -71.85 -32.09 30.63
C CYS A 825 -70.68 -31.29 31.23
N TRP A 826 -69.44 -31.70 30.97
CA TRP A 826 -68.24 -31.06 31.50
C TRP A 826 -67.01 -31.37 30.64
N THR A 827 -66.07 -30.43 30.59
CA THR A 827 -64.74 -30.57 29.99
C THR A 827 -63.67 -29.98 30.91
N GLY A 828 -62.46 -30.53 30.88
CA GLY A 828 -61.32 -30.03 31.63
C GLY A 828 -60.00 -30.39 30.98
N VAL A 829 -59.01 -29.51 31.14
CA VAL A 829 -57.68 -29.63 30.55
C VAL A 829 -56.64 -29.48 31.65
N LYS A 830 -55.65 -30.37 31.67
CA LYS A 830 -54.47 -30.26 32.54
C LYS A 830 -53.21 -30.30 31.68
N LYS A 831 -52.51 -29.17 31.60
CA LYS A 831 -51.17 -29.08 31.01
C LYS A 831 -50.13 -29.59 32.00
N MET A 832 -49.15 -30.34 31.51
CA MET A 832 -47.96 -30.80 32.24
C MET A 832 -46.74 -30.48 31.39
N ASP A 833 -45.76 -29.78 31.93
CA ASP A 833 -44.47 -29.52 31.30
C ASP A 833 -43.49 -30.69 31.53
N TRP A 834 -42.34 -30.65 30.85
CA TRP A 834 -41.28 -31.63 30.98
C TRP A 834 -40.84 -31.81 32.43
N GLY A 835 -40.60 -30.73 33.17
CA GLY A 835 -40.19 -30.78 34.58
C GLY A 835 -41.20 -31.53 35.46
N THR A 836 -42.49 -31.31 35.25
CA THR A 836 -43.58 -32.00 35.96
C THR A 836 -43.66 -33.49 35.59
N LEU A 837 -43.44 -33.83 34.31
CA LEU A 837 -43.44 -35.22 33.81
C LEU A 837 -42.20 -35.99 34.27
N THR A 838 -41.04 -35.35 34.33
CA THR A 838 -39.79 -35.90 34.89
C THR A 838 -39.91 -36.15 36.38
N ALA A 839 -40.53 -35.23 37.13
CA ALA A 839 -40.84 -35.43 38.55
C ALA A 839 -41.89 -36.53 38.80
N ASN A 840 -42.75 -36.82 37.82
CA ASN A 840 -43.85 -37.77 37.93
C ASN A 840 -43.86 -38.79 36.76
N PRO A 841 -42.87 -39.69 36.66
CA PRO A 841 -42.71 -40.57 35.50
C PRO A 841 -43.87 -41.55 35.29
N HIS A 842 -44.67 -41.80 36.33
CA HIS A 842 -45.88 -42.62 36.24
C HIS A 842 -47.05 -41.96 35.50
N LEU A 843 -46.93 -40.67 35.17
CA LEU A 843 -47.88 -39.87 34.39
C LEU A 843 -47.46 -39.72 32.93
N ARG A 844 -46.33 -40.31 32.49
CA ARG A 844 -45.87 -40.24 31.09
C ARG A 844 -46.93 -40.78 30.13
N PRO A 845 -47.27 -40.10 29.03
CA PRO A 845 -48.30 -40.55 28.11
C PRO A 845 -47.95 -41.89 27.44
N ILE A 846 -48.97 -42.58 26.94
CA ILE A 846 -48.83 -43.87 26.25
C ILE A 846 -49.30 -43.73 24.82
N MET A 847 -48.41 -44.08 23.90
CA MET A 847 -48.71 -44.21 22.49
C MET A 847 -49.29 -45.58 22.19
N ILE A 848 -50.40 -45.60 21.46
CA ILE A 848 -50.99 -46.81 20.88
C ILE A 848 -51.06 -46.59 19.37
N ARG A 849 -50.16 -47.22 18.61
CA ARG A 849 -50.14 -47.12 17.15
C ARG A 849 -51.36 -47.77 16.53
N ARG A 850 -51.75 -47.29 15.36
CA ARG A 850 -52.80 -47.82 14.50
C ARG A 850 -52.71 -49.35 14.38
N GLY A 851 -53.85 -50.01 14.57
CA GLY A 851 -53.96 -51.47 14.44
C GLY A 851 -53.46 -52.30 15.64
N SER A 852 -52.91 -51.68 16.68
CA SER A 852 -52.29 -52.38 17.82
C SER A 852 -53.30 -53.01 18.81
N LEU A 853 -54.57 -52.61 18.80
CA LEU A 853 -55.63 -53.13 19.67
C LEU A 853 -56.41 -54.32 19.06
N GLY A 854 -56.09 -54.69 17.82
CA GLY A 854 -56.70 -55.79 17.07
C GLY A 854 -57.78 -55.36 16.07
N HIS A 855 -58.02 -56.19 15.06
CA HIS A 855 -58.95 -55.94 13.94
C HIS A 855 -58.77 -54.58 13.22
N GLY A 856 -57.55 -54.03 13.21
CA GLY A 856 -57.25 -52.76 12.56
C GLY A 856 -57.51 -51.52 13.42
N LEU A 857 -57.74 -51.68 14.72
CA LEU A 857 -57.96 -50.59 15.69
C LEU A 857 -56.70 -50.29 16.54
N PRO A 858 -56.48 -49.05 17.01
CA PRO A 858 -57.19 -47.83 16.57
C PRO A 858 -56.97 -47.58 15.07
N GLU A 859 -57.86 -46.81 14.44
CA GLU A 859 -57.74 -46.51 13.01
C GLU A 859 -56.65 -45.47 12.72
N ARG A 860 -56.24 -44.72 13.74
CA ARG A 860 -55.11 -43.79 13.77
C ARG A 860 -54.28 -43.99 15.04
N ASP A 861 -53.07 -43.46 15.08
CA ASP A 861 -52.26 -43.45 16.30
C ASP A 861 -52.97 -42.60 17.35
N MET A 862 -52.91 -43.03 18.61
CA MET A 862 -53.56 -42.33 19.72
C MET A 862 -52.60 -42.16 20.90
N MET A 863 -52.68 -40.99 21.53
CA MET A 863 -51.96 -40.65 22.76
C MET A 863 -52.96 -40.57 23.90
N VAL A 864 -52.73 -41.37 24.94
CA VAL A 864 -53.65 -41.45 26.07
C VAL A 864 -52.91 -41.43 27.39
N SER A 865 -53.59 -41.01 28.46
CA SER A 865 -53.03 -41.11 29.81
C SER A 865 -52.76 -42.57 30.19
N PRO A 866 -51.78 -42.85 31.07
CA PRO A 866 -51.46 -44.21 31.50
C PRO A 866 -52.65 -45.04 31.97
N ASN A 867 -53.61 -44.38 32.62
CA ASN A 867 -54.79 -45.01 33.19
C ASN A 867 -56.00 -45.02 32.25
N HIS A 868 -55.92 -44.36 31.09
CA HIS A 868 -56.98 -44.33 30.09
C HIS A 868 -57.31 -45.74 29.65
N ARG A 869 -58.60 -46.06 29.57
CA ARG A 869 -59.05 -47.40 29.21
C ARG A 869 -59.52 -47.44 27.77
N VAL A 870 -58.96 -48.39 27.05
CA VAL A 870 -59.15 -48.62 25.63
C VAL A 870 -59.77 -49.99 25.44
N LEU A 871 -60.73 -50.10 24.53
CA LEU A 871 -61.37 -51.36 24.22
C LEU A 871 -60.43 -52.19 23.33
N VAL A 872 -60.04 -53.35 23.82
CA VAL A 872 -59.21 -54.31 23.09
C VAL A 872 -60.12 -55.39 22.50
N SER A 873 -59.99 -55.63 21.20
CA SER A 873 -60.77 -56.62 20.47
C SER A 873 -59.83 -57.48 19.61
N ASN A 874 -59.50 -58.67 20.10
CA ASN A 874 -58.66 -59.62 19.37
C ASN A 874 -59.06 -61.07 19.69
N ASP A 875 -58.60 -62.03 18.88
CA ASP A 875 -58.95 -63.45 19.04
C ASP A 875 -58.63 -64.03 20.44
N ARG A 876 -57.72 -63.38 21.19
CA ARG A 876 -57.28 -63.82 22.52
C ARG A 876 -58.21 -63.35 23.64
N THR A 877 -58.93 -62.23 23.49
CA THR A 877 -59.92 -61.77 24.48
C THR A 877 -61.02 -62.83 24.66
N SER A 878 -61.52 -63.34 23.53
CA SER A 878 -62.54 -64.40 23.48
C SER A 878 -62.05 -65.73 24.08
N LEU A 879 -60.75 -66.03 23.94
CA LEU A 879 -60.17 -67.30 24.38
C LEU A 879 -59.89 -67.35 25.89
N TYR A 880 -59.53 -66.22 26.50
CA TYR A 880 -59.11 -66.16 27.91
C TYR A 880 -60.19 -65.64 28.86
N PHE A 881 -61.13 -64.83 28.36
CA PHE A 881 -62.11 -64.13 29.21
C PHE A 881 -63.57 -64.46 28.89
N ASP A 882 -63.82 -65.31 27.88
CA ASP A 882 -65.17 -65.67 27.40
C ASP A 882 -66.02 -64.44 26.99
N GLU A 883 -65.35 -63.33 26.67
CA GLU A 883 -65.89 -62.05 26.23
C GLU A 883 -65.17 -61.59 24.96
N HIS A 884 -65.91 -61.05 23.99
CA HIS A 884 -65.33 -60.66 22.68
C HIS A 884 -64.50 -59.37 22.74
N GLU A 885 -64.73 -58.52 23.73
CA GLU A 885 -64.05 -57.22 23.89
C GLU A 885 -63.83 -56.96 25.37
N VAL A 886 -62.69 -56.38 25.74
CA VAL A 886 -62.37 -56.03 27.14
C VAL A 886 -61.73 -54.65 27.21
N LEU A 887 -62.09 -53.87 28.23
CA LEU A 887 -61.46 -52.58 28.51
C LEU A 887 -60.18 -52.78 29.32
N VAL A 888 -59.07 -52.23 28.84
CA VAL A 888 -57.76 -52.34 29.47
C VAL A 888 -57.14 -50.95 29.59
N ALA A 889 -56.54 -50.65 30.74
CA ALA A 889 -55.79 -49.41 30.91
C ALA A 889 -54.53 -49.43 30.04
N ALA A 890 -54.22 -48.32 29.37
CA ALA A 890 -53.12 -48.21 28.41
C ALA A 890 -51.77 -48.70 28.98
N LYS A 891 -51.45 -48.38 30.24
CA LYS A 891 -50.19 -48.82 30.90
C LYS A 891 -50.04 -50.31 31.08
N HIS A 892 -51.14 -51.06 31.01
CA HIS A 892 -51.10 -52.51 31.07
C HIS A 892 -50.94 -53.14 29.68
N LEU A 893 -51.01 -52.36 28.62
CA LEU A 893 -50.79 -52.77 27.22
C LEU A 893 -49.37 -52.48 26.74
N VAL A 894 -48.61 -51.65 27.47
CA VAL A 894 -47.19 -51.34 27.18
C VAL A 894 -46.36 -52.61 27.06
N GLY A 895 -45.54 -52.66 26.02
CA GLY A 895 -44.79 -53.85 25.61
C GLY A 895 -45.55 -54.76 24.64
N GLY A 896 -46.80 -54.43 24.32
CA GLY A 896 -47.52 -54.96 23.16
C GLY A 896 -46.97 -54.37 21.86
N LYS A 897 -47.17 -55.08 20.74
CA LYS A 897 -46.71 -54.60 19.42
C LYS A 897 -47.37 -53.25 19.10
N GLY A 898 -46.55 -52.20 18.97
CA GLY A 898 -47.01 -50.84 18.66
C GLY A 898 -47.55 -50.04 19.86
N ILE A 899 -47.28 -50.47 21.10
CA ILE A 899 -47.73 -49.77 22.31
C ILE A 899 -46.57 -49.55 23.29
N PHE A 900 -46.22 -48.30 23.56
CA PHE A 900 -45.08 -47.91 24.40
C PHE A 900 -45.33 -46.59 25.16
N GLU A 901 -44.57 -46.37 26.24
CA GLU A 901 -44.54 -45.09 26.97
C GLU A 901 -43.72 -44.09 26.16
N VAL A 902 -44.12 -42.81 26.19
CA VAL A 902 -43.49 -41.73 25.42
C VAL A 902 -42.88 -40.72 26.38
N GLU A 903 -41.63 -40.34 26.13
CA GLU A 903 -41.02 -39.17 26.77
C GLU A 903 -41.45 -37.92 26.01
N SER A 904 -41.94 -36.93 26.74
CA SER A 904 -42.60 -35.75 26.16
C SER A 904 -42.17 -34.52 26.95
N ILE A 905 -41.82 -33.45 26.22
CA ILE A 905 -41.48 -32.15 26.78
C ILE A 905 -42.72 -31.38 27.32
N GLY A 906 -43.92 -31.88 27.03
CA GLY A 906 -45.16 -31.39 27.62
C GLY A 906 -46.38 -32.13 27.11
N THR A 907 -47.35 -32.40 27.99
CA THR A 907 -48.59 -33.13 27.65
C THR A 907 -49.82 -32.42 28.21
N SER A 908 -50.84 -32.26 27.37
CA SER A 908 -52.16 -31.78 27.80
C SER A 908 -53.15 -32.94 27.94
N TYR A 909 -53.57 -33.27 29.17
CA TYR A 909 -54.61 -34.25 29.41
C TYR A 909 -55.99 -33.61 29.38
N ILE A 910 -56.74 -33.91 28.33
CA ILE A 910 -58.10 -33.41 28.12
C ILE A 910 -59.11 -34.48 28.54
N HIS A 911 -60.05 -34.11 29.40
CA HIS A 911 -61.12 -34.98 29.85
C HIS A 911 -62.47 -34.31 29.59
N PHE A 912 -63.45 -35.12 29.19
CA PHE A 912 -64.83 -34.70 29.09
C PHE A 912 -65.75 -35.79 29.63
N MET A 913 -66.89 -35.37 30.18
CA MET A 913 -67.82 -36.24 30.90
C MET A 913 -69.24 -36.13 30.34
N PHE A 914 -70.01 -37.18 30.54
CA PHE A 914 -71.45 -37.24 30.26
C PHE A 914 -72.24 -37.46 31.56
N GLU A 915 -73.56 -37.31 31.52
CA GLU A 915 -74.44 -37.61 32.66
C GLU A 915 -74.33 -39.07 33.14
N GLN A 916 -73.98 -39.99 32.25
CA GLN A 916 -73.77 -41.42 32.53
C GLN A 916 -72.41 -41.87 31.99
N HIS A 917 -71.92 -43.01 32.46
CA HIS A 917 -70.67 -43.57 31.97
C HIS A 917 -70.84 -44.01 30.51
N GLU A 918 -70.03 -43.45 29.62
CA GLU A 918 -70.08 -43.73 28.19
C GLU A 918 -68.75 -44.26 27.66
N VAL A 919 -68.82 -45.03 26.58
CA VAL A 919 -67.66 -45.39 25.75
C VAL A 919 -67.74 -44.60 24.46
N VAL A 920 -66.71 -43.80 24.18
CA VAL A 920 -66.64 -42.85 23.07
C VAL A 920 -65.76 -43.40 21.96
N LEU A 921 -66.08 -43.06 20.71
CA LEU A 921 -65.23 -43.39 19.58
C LEU A 921 -64.17 -42.29 19.43
N SER A 922 -62.92 -42.66 19.66
CA SER A 922 -61.71 -41.82 19.65
C SER A 922 -60.70 -42.46 18.71
N ASP A 923 -60.32 -41.74 17.64
CA ASP A 923 -59.35 -42.21 16.63
C ASP A 923 -59.68 -43.59 16.05
N GLY A 924 -60.99 -43.86 15.89
CA GLY A 924 -61.52 -45.14 15.41
C GLY A 924 -61.51 -46.27 16.45
N ALA A 925 -60.95 -46.09 17.64
CA ALA A 925 -61.06 -47.02 18.76
C ALA A 925 -62.11 -46.58 19.79
N TRP A 926 -62.74 -47.55 20.45
CA TRP A 926 -63.67 -47.28 21.54
C TRP A 926 -62.90 -47.08 22.85
N THR A 927 -63.03 -45.91 23.49
CA THR A 927 -62.34 -45.57 24.74
C THR A 927 -63.30 -45.10 25.82
N GLU A 928 -62.96 -45.34 27.09
CA GLU A 928 -63.83 -45.08 28.24
C GLU A 928 -63.84 -43.59 28.60
N SER A 929 -65.02 -42.97 28.71
CA SER A 929 -65.16 -41.67 29.37
C SER A 929 -65.09 -41.86 30.88
N PHE A 930 -64.22 -41.11 31.55
CA PHE A 930 -63.98 -41.26 32.99
C PHE A 930 -65.20 -40.80 33.81
N GLN A 931 -65.68 -41.62 34.75
CA GLN A 931 -66.68 -41.23 35.77
C GLN A 931 -66.22 -41.58 37.19
N PRO A 932 -66.04 -40.60 38.09
CA PRO A 932 -65.61 -40.84 39.47
C PRO A 932 -66.79 -41.23 40.38
N GLY A 933 -67.23 -42.48 40.34
CA GLY A 933 -68.21 -43.04 41.28
C GLY A 933 -67.61 -43.72 42.51
N ASP A 934 -68.33 -43.70 43.64
CA ASP A 934 -67.90 -44.24 44.96
C ASP A 934 -67.60 -45.77 44.95
N TYR A 935 -68.09 -46.50 43.96
CA TYR A 935 -67.74 -47.92 43.72
C TYR A 935 -66.39 -48.10 42.99
N THR A 936 -66.01 -47.16 42.13
CA THR A 936 -64.76 -47.18 41.35
C THR A 936 -63.56 -46.87 42.26
N LEU A 937 -63.73 -45.87 43.15
CA LEU A 937 -62.69 -45.45 44.09
C LEU A 937 -62.36 -46.53 45.15
N LYS A 938 -63.33 -47.33 45.59
CA LYS A 938 -63.12 -48.44 46.55
C LYS A 938 -62.39 -49.65 45.96
N GLY A 939 -62.43 -49.85 44.64
CA GLY A 939 -61.78 -50.97 43.94
C GLY A 939 -60.35 -50.68 43.43
N MET A 940 -59.93 -49.41 43.43
CA MET A 940 -58.62 -48.94 42.98
C MET A 940 -57.51 -49.11 44.04
N GLY A 941 -56.28 -49.38 43.59
CA GLY A 941 -55.09 -49.36 44.45
C GLY A 941 -54.75 -47.96 44.94
N ASN A 942 -54.05 -47.85 46.09
CA ASN A 942 -53.77 -46.56 46.75
C ASN A 942 -53.11 -45.51 45.84
N ALA A 943 -52.17 -45.92 44.97
CA ALA A 943 -51.49 -45.00 44.04
C ALA A 943 -52.48 -44.36 43.05
N GLN A 944 -53.36 -45.16 42.48
CA GLN A 944 -54.34 -44.75 41.47
C GLN A 944 -55.44 -43.85 42.06
N ARG A 945 -55.77 -44.05 43.35
CA ARG A 945 -56.72 -43.20 44.08
C ARG A 945 -56.12 -41.84 44.41
N ASN A 946 -54.84 -41.80 44.75
CA ASN A 946 -54.16 -40.54 45.09
C ASN A 946 -54.02 -39.65 43.85
N GLU A 947 -53.60 -40.22 42.71
CA GLU A 947 -53.54 -39.54 41.41
C GLU A 947 -54.85 -38.81 41.06
N ILE A 948 -56.01 -39.48 41.18
CA ILE A 948 -57.31 -38.90 40.86
C ILE A 948 -57.73 -37.81 41.88
N LEU A 949 -57.42 -37.98 43.17
CA LEU A 949 -57.73 -36.98 44.21
C LEU A 949 -56.78 -35.77 44.20
N GLU A 950 -55.64 -35.92 43.52
CA GLU A 950 -54.65 -34.88 43.28
C GLU A 950 -54.99 -34.08 42.02
N LEU A 951 -55.51 -34.76 40.99
CA LEU A 951 -56.06 -34.14 39.79
C LEU A 951 -57.41 -33.43 40.03
N PHE A 952 -58.27 -33.96 40.92
CA PHE A 952 -59.62 -33.45 41.19
C PHE A 952 -59.95 -33.39 42.70
N PRO A 953 -59.50 -32.34 43.41
CA PRO A 953 -59.59 -32.25 44.88
C PRO A 953 -61.01 -32.26 45.46
N GLU A 954 -62.00 -31.81 44.69
CA GLU A 954 -63.42 -31.70 45.06
C GLU A 954 -64.08 -33.06 45.35
N LEU A 955 -63.54 -34.14 44.77
CA LEU A 955 -63.93 -35.53 45.01
C LEU A 955 -63.57 -36.03 46.43
N LYS A 956 -62.83 -35.23 47.22
CA LYS A 956 -62.52 -35.53 48.64
C LYS A 956 -63.72 -35.35 49.56
N THR A 957 -64.78 -34.66 49.11
CA THR A 957 -65.94 -34.30 49.94
C THR A 957 -67.07 -35.32 49.84
N LYS A 958 -67.89 -35.42 50.90
CA LYS A 958 -69.00 -36.38 50.97
C LYS A 958 -70.13 -36.05 49.98
N GLU A 959 -70.32 -34.77 49.65
CA GLU A 959 -71.28 -34.31 48.64
C GLU A 959 -70.81 -34.68 47.22
N GLY A 960 -69.51 -34.59 46.91
CA GLY A 960 -68.98 -35.02 45.60
C GLY A 960 -69.02 -36.54 45.35
N LEU A 961 -69.18 -37.36 46.41
CA LEU A 961 -69.26 -38.82 46.32
C LEU A 961 -70.70 -39.35 46.13
N GLU A 962 -71.72 -38.56 46.49
CA GLU A 962 -73.12 -39.01 46.53
C GLU A 962 -73.87 -38.85 45.18
N ASP A 963 -73.32 -38.09 44.21
CA ASP A 963 -73.95 -37.82 42.90
C ASP A 963 -73.71 -38.88 41.80
N TYR A 964 -72.86 -39.90 42.05
CA TYR A 964 -72.43 -40.85 41.01
C TYR A 964 -72.73 -42.31 41.35
N THR A 965 -73.86 -42.84 40.85
CA THR A 965 -74.23 -44.28 40.92
C THR A 965 -73.65 -45.09 39.74
N ALA A 966 -73.02 -46.24 40.08
CA ALA A 966 -72.12 -47.14 39.31
C ALA A 966 -72.67 -47.75 37.99
N ALA A 967 -71.94 -48.52 37.13
CA ALA A 967 -70.91 -49.57 37.34
C ALA A 967 -70.37 -50.20 36.02
N ARG A 968 -69.21 -50.91 36.07
CA ARG A 968 -68.94 -52.28 35.51
C ARG A 968 -67.58 -52.84 35.99
N ARG A 969 -67.32 -54.15 35.78
CA ARG A 969 -66.18 -54.92 36.36
C ARG A 969 -64.85 -54.67 35.62
N THR A 970 -63.79 -54.36 36.37
CA THR A 970 -62.43 -54.05 35.87
C THR A 970 -61.46 -55.21 36.10
N LEU A 971 -60.58 -55.52 35.14
CA LEU A 971 -59.51 -56.52 35.25
C LEU A 971 -58.29 -55.99 36.04
N LYS A 972 -57.64 -56.86 36.83
CA LYS A 972 -56.42 -56.53 37.60
C LYS A 972 -55.15 -56.73 36.75
N LYS A 973 -54.05 -56.08 37.14
CA LYS A 973 -52.71 -56.14 36.47
C LYS A 973 -52.25 -57.56 36.06
N HIS A 974 -52.55 -58.58 36.85
CA HIS A 974 -52.16 -59.96 36.54
C HIS A 974 -53.09 -60.66 35.53
N GLU A 975 -54.35 -60.23 35.43
CA GLU A 975 -55.31 -60.70 34.43
C GLU A 975 -54.99 -60.06 33.07
N ALA A 976 -54.65 -58.76 33.04
CA ALA A 976 -54.25 -58.05 31.82
C ALA A 976 -52.99 -58.63 31.16
N LYS A 977 -52.01 -59.12 31.93
CA LYS A 977 -50.78 -59.75 31.40
C LYS A 977 -51.02 -61.00 30.54
N LEU A 978 -52.19 -61.63 30.61
CA LEU A 978 -52.54 -62.77 29.75
C LEU A 978 -52.88 -62.33 28.31
N LEU A 979 -53.13 -61.04 28.08
CA LEU A 979 -53.41 -60.47 26.76
C LEU A 979 -52.14 -60.10 25.97
N VAL A 980 -51.04 -59.83 26.66
CA VAL A 980 -49.80 -59.23 26.11
C VAL A 980 -48.67 -60.27 25.93
N ARG A 981 -49.00 -61.57 25.88
CA ARG A 981 -48.01 -62.65 25.70
C ARG A 981 -48.02 -63.29 24.32
#